data_AF-A0A5C6UUK6-F1
#
_entry.id   AF-A0A5C6UUK6-F1
#
_cell.length_a   1.000
_cell.length_b   1.000
_cell.length_c   1.000
_cell.angle_alpha   90.00
_cell.angle_beta   90.00
_cell.angle_gamma   90.00
#
_symmetry.space_group_name_H-M   'P 1'
#
loop_
_entity.id
_entity.type
_entity.pdbx_description
1 polymer ?
#
loop_
_entity_poly.entity_id
_entity_poly.type
_entity_poly.pdbx_seq_one_letter_code
_entity_poly.pdbx_strand_id
1 'polypeptide(L)'
;MVKRSLLLLSGVVLLAACSDDVVEGQCDPGLTANPVTGECVARQCNEGQRYNPVDGSCVDVGDNPDNPDNPDNPDNPDDGEDPDYDPDCPFFQDCDSEEPAPWNPPSDGSYDPFEPQDPATATYHSCESGDVGPMSAPQFVLHRAGDYLLAVGRGTEVSPLTFFDRSPHAHVLEETDQGYAGFIVSINPRAGFTTATDMAYWLSDTISAIPGYDESAREGAGRTYRTHDGYNASVMNHVRIPTADTPGEARDKILASVFGIGASDLVYEFDETSSADDSGLHLSYKTVMRSSQQVIIVGGITTQSRYDQPDHAARFAIEDLAGGTALAMAGETMSDECVSLTLRDTTEVDIIISMDASGSMSSVQSALTGFTQEFTTLLNEAGVDWRVGVTGVDCNAIQEDEELSYDFRSLWPGPDEGVDPPNIPGIPNIDIGGPCRPPSGIGGIGGGGDGNNGALIGGGFTRDPQAIADRLNDVSGAGNEYTLTMGMAAIDRSLPRTQGAVDKIRPNAQIILVTVTDEREELVGQMISGMGDSISSSTQAELELFLDPWLGWLARPDVGAIVYGLHWIPGQSCATAEQGSVAHGIQHVVEQTGGAAGSVCQPDVTETFRDIANATRDLSSGLRLVGNPYASSVNVDVTDLDGNFERSIPRSAADGFDLDTAYNSLMFYGPNVPETDQRVVAPFLRWNRNVIPCGEDAACPGSKKCVLGRCG
;
A
#
# COMPACT_ATOMS: atom_id res chain seq x y z
N MET A 1 -69.49 -0.20 -28.29
CA MET A 1 -69.24 -0.29 -29.74
C MET A 1 -67.76 -0.01 -29.95
N VAL A 2 -66.85 -0.99 -29.88
CA VAL A 2 -66.52 -2.06 -30.85
C VAL A 2 -65.90 -1.53 -32.15
N LYS A 3 -64.57 -1.65 -32.25
CA LYS A 3 -63.75 -2.27 -33.32
C LYS A 3 -62.26 -1.98 -33.00
N ARG A 4 -61.43 -2.90 -32.49
CA ARG A 4 -60.84 -4.16 -33.05
C ARG A 4 -60.12 -4.00 -34.39
N SER A 5 -58.79 -4.09 -34.32
CA SER A 5 -57.80 -4.69 -35.25
C SER A 5 -56.52 -4.86 -34.38
N LEU A 6 -56.10 -6.00 -33.82
CA LEU A 6 -55.73 -7.32 -34.33
C LEU A 6 -54.87 -7.32 -35.61
N LEU A 7 -53.56 -7.41 -35.42
CA LEU A 7 -52.62 -8.00 -36.38
C LEU A 7 -51.58 -8.79 -35.57
N LEU A 8 -51.72 -10.11 -35.65
CA LEU A 8 -50.79 -11.13 -35.16
C LEU A 8 -49.72 -11.33 -36.23
N LEU A 9 -48.45 -11.24 -35.85
CA LEU A 9 -47.37 -11.94 -36.53
C LEU A 9 -46.41 -12.46 -35.47
N SER A 10 -46.44 -13.78 -35.35
CA SER A 10 -45.60 -14.63 -34.55
C SER A 10 -44.13 -14.53 -34.96
N GLY A 11 -43.26 -14.23 -34.00
CA GLY A 11 -41.81 -14.31 -34.13
C GLY A 11 -41.23 -14.89 -32.84
N VAL A 12 -40.70 -16.10 -32.94
CA VAL A 12 -39.95 -16.79 -31.89
C VAL A 12 -38.71 -15.96 -31.57
N VAL A 13 -38.58 -15.48 -30.33
CA VAL A 13 -37.35 -14.86 -29.83
C VAL A 13 -36.48 -15.98 -29.27
N LEU A 14 -35.50 -16.41 -30.05
CA LEU A 14 -34.31 -17.09 -29.54
C LEU A 14 -33.44 -16.03 -28.85
N LEU A 15 -33.17 -16.25 -27.56
CA LEU A 15 -32.08 -15.59 -26.84
C LEU A 15 -30.75 -16.04 -27.49
N ALA A 16 -30.10 -15.13 -28.21
CA ALA A 16 -28.68 -15.23 -28.52
C ALA A 16 -27.92 -14.48 -27.42
N ALA A 17 -27.17 -15.22 -26.62
CA ALA A 17 -26.08 -14.67 -25.83
C ALA A 17 -24.96 -14.32 -26.82
N CYS A 18 -24.47 -13.08 -26.78
CA CYS A 18 -23.21 -12.72 -27.41
C CYS A 18 -22.10 -13.11 -26.44
N SER A 19 -21.42 -14.23 -26.70
CA SER A 19 -20.02 -14.41 -26.31
C SER A 19 -19.15 -14.20 -27.56
N ASP A 20 -17.92 -13.78 -27.27
CA ASP A 20 -16.70 -13.94 -28.06
C ASP A 20 -16.42 -12.96 -29.21
N ASP A 21 -15.44 -12.08 -28.95
CA ASP A 21 -14.29 -11.93 -29.85
C ASP A 21 -13.21 -12.91 -29.36
N VAL A 22 -13.30 -14.18 -29.79
CA VAL A 22 -12.16 -15.11 -29.81
C VAL A 22 -11.71 -15.15 -31.27
N VAL A 23 -10.49 -14.71 -31.52
CA VAL A 23 -9.86 -14.85 -32.83
C VAL A 23 -9.73 -16.34 -33.14
N GLU A 24 -10.37 -16.76 -34.22
CA GLU A 24 -10.48 -18.15 -34.65
C GLU A 24 -9.08 -18.73 -34.95
N GLY A 25 -8.56 -19.58 -34.07
CA GLY A 25 -7.48 -20.53 -34.38
C GLY A 25 -6.09 -20.31 -33.78
N GLN A 26 -5.89 -19.41 -32.81
CA GLN A 26 -4.62 -19.32 -32.09
C GLN A 26 -4.78 -19.74 -30.62
N CYS A 27 -4.12 -20.84 -30.26
CA CYS A 27 -3.93 -21.23 -28.87
C CYS A 27 -2.76 -20.44 -28.26
N ASP A 28 -2.78 -20.24 -26.94
CA ASP A 28 -1.67 -19.62 -26.21
C ASP A 28 -0.34 -20.35 -26.46
N PRO A 29 0.81 -19.65 -26.40
CA PRO A 29 2.13 -20.25 -26.54
C PRO A 29 2.29 -21.49 -25.65
N GLY A 30 2.54 -22.65 -26.26
CA GLY A 30 2.68 -23.93 -25.58
C GLY A 30 1.48 -24.87 -25.65
N LEU A 31 0.36 -24.39 -26.19
CA LEU A 31 -0.84 -25.19 -26.44
C LEU A 31 -1.05 -25.39 -27.95
N THR A 32 -1.63 -26.52 -28.32
CA THR A 32 -2.01 -26.87 -29.69
C THR A 32 -3.49 -27.20 -29.75
N ALA A 33 -4.20 -26.70 -30.77
CA ALA A 33 -5.62 -26.95 -30.93
C ALA A 33 -5.87 -28.43 -31.22
N ASN A 34 -6.67 -29.08 -30.39
CA ASN A 34 -7.12 -30.45 -30.63
C ASN A 34 -8.01 -30.48 -31.88
N PRO A 35 -7.65 -31.22 -32.95
CA PRO A 35 -8.37 -31.17 -34.22
C PRO A 35 -9.77 -31.80 -34.17
N VAL A 36 -10.13 -32.47 -33.07
CA VAL A 36 -11.44 -33.10 -32.87
C VAL A 36 -12.35 -32.28 -31.97
N THR A 37 -11.82 -31.65 -30.93
CA THR A 37 -12.63 -30.91 -29.93
C THR A 37 -12.55 -29.40 -30.07
N GLY A 38 -11.53 -28.87 -30.74
CA GLY A 38 -11.28 -27.43 -30.81
C GLY A 38 -10.67 -26.83 -29.54
N GLU A 39 -10.45 -27.64 -28.50
CA GLU A 39 -9.84 -27.20 -27.24
C GLU A 39 -8.32 -27.12 -27.36
N CYS A 40 -7.71 -26.10 -26.75
CA CYS A 40 -6.26 -25.95 -26.68
C CYS A 40 -5.69 -26.93 -25.65
N VAL A 41 -4.85 -27.86 -26.10
CA VAL A 41 -4.22 -28.88 -25.25
C VAL A 41 -2.69 -28.75 -25.28
N ALA A 42 -2.04 -29.04 -24.16
CA ALA A 42 -0.58 -28.98 -24.06
C ALA A 42 0.08 -29.89 -25.11
N ARG A 43 1.15 -29.38 -25.73
CA ARG A 43 1.90 -30.08 -26.78
C ARG A 43 2.45 -31.41 -26.23
N GLN A 44 1.98 -32.54 -26.76
CA GLN A 44 2.53 -33.85 -26.39
C GLN A 44 3.93 -34.02 -27.00
N CYS A 45 4.95 -34.07 -26.15
CA CYS A 45 6.29 -34.48 -26.53
C CYS A 45 6.35 -36.01 -26.75
N ASN A 46 7.32 -36.49 -27.52
CA ASN A 46 7.48 -37.93 -27.76
C ASN A 46 7.92 -38.65 -26.47
N GLU A 47 7.73 -39.97 -26.43
CA GLU A 47 8.18 -40.83 -25.34
C GLU A 47 9.70 -40.66 -25.13
N GLY A 48 10.11 -40.18 -23.94
CA GLY A 48 11.51 -39.84 -23.62
C GLY A 48 11.85 -38.35 -23.67
N GLN A 49 10.87 -37.47 -23.94
CA GLN A 49 11.04 -36.02 -23.95
C GLN A 49 10.18 -35.31 -22.88
N ARG A 50 10.70 -34.24 -22.29
CA ARG A 50 9.97 -33.33 -21.40
C ARG A 50 9.71 -31.99 -22.10
N TYR A 51 8.54 -31.42 -21.85
CA TYR A 51 8.16 -30.10 -22.36
C TYR A 51 8.83 -28.99 -21.54
N ASN A 52 9.53 -28.07 -22.19
CA ASN A 52 10.10 -26.88 -21.57
C ASN A 52 9.08 -25.72 -21.66
N PRO A 53 8.50 -25.26 -20.53
CA PRO A 53 7.49 -24.20 -20.54
C PRO A 53 8.06 -22.82 -20.86
N VAL A 54 9.38 -22.64 -20.79
CA VAL A 54 10.04 -21.34 -21.03
C VAL A 54 10.13 -21.01 -22.53
N ASP A 55 10.39 -22.00 -23.37
CA ASP A 55 10.61 -21.79 -24.81
C ASP A 55 9.72 -22.64 -25.73
N GLY A 56 8.86 -23.50 -25.16
CA GLY A 56 7.92 -24.34 -25.89
C GLY A 56 8.56 -25.52 -26.64
N SER A 57 9.82 -25.84 -26.34
CA SER A 57 10.55 -26.98 -26.93
C SER A 57 10.30 -28.29 -26.17
N CYS A 58 10.55 -29.42 -26.84
CA CYS A 58 10.60 -30.75 -26.21
C CYS A 58 12.08 -31.15 -26.10
N VAL A 59 12.57 -31.37 -24.88
CA VAL A 59 13.98 -31.75 -24.63
C VAL A 59 14.06 -33.21 -24.17
N ASP A 60 15.05 -33.95 -24.64
CA ASP A 60 15.25 -35.35 -24.23
C ASP A 60 15.59 -35.41 -22.73
N VAL A 61 15.00 -36.37 -22.01
CA VAL A 61 15.13 -36.52 -20.54
C VAL A 61 16.58 -36.88 -20.11
N GLY A 62 17.50 -37.08 -21.06
CA GLY A 62 18.90 -37.44 -20.83
C GLY A 62 19.88 -36.29 -20.65
N ASP A 63 19.53 -35.07 -21.06
CA ASP A 63 20.46 -33.93 -21.00
C ASP A 63 20.05 -32.97 -19.87
N ASN A 64 20.59 -33.22 -18.68
CA ASN A 64 20.65 -32.23 -17.61
C ASN A 64 22.02 -31.53 -17.69
N PRO A 65 22.11 -30.27 -18.14
CA PRO A 65 23.38 -29.54 -18.17
C PRO A 65 23.91 -29.15 -16.77
N ASP A 66 23.15 -29.38 -15.69
CA ASP A 66 23.52 -28.95 -14.33
C ASP A 66 23.94 -30.10 -13.39
N ASN A 67 24.44 -31.23 -13.91
CA ASN A 67 25.04 -32.27 -13.08
C ASN A 67 26.57 -32.28 -13.23
N PRO A 68 27.35 -31.83 -12.22
CA PRO A 68 28.82 -31.83 -12.27
C PRO A 68 29.47 -33.22 -12.15
N ASP A 69 28.69 -34.31 -12.03
CA ASP A 69 29.22 -35.67 -11.96
C ASP A 69 29.19 -36.38 -13.31
N ASN A 70 30.22 -36.13 -14.13
CA ASN A 70 30.51 -36.91 -15.33
C ASN A 70 31.21 -38.24 -14.95
N PRO A 71 30.61 -39.42 -15.19
CA PRO A 71 31.17 -40.71 -14.83
C PRO A 71 31.96 -41.33 -16.00
N ASP A 72 33.14 -40.77 -16.28
CA ASP A 72 34.12 -41.37 -17.19
C ASP A 72 35.46 -41.67 -16.48
N ASN A 73 35.40 -42.04 -15.19
CA ASN A 73 36.56 -42.50 -14.43
C ASN A 73 36.43 -43.99 -14.06
N PRO A 74 37.10 -44.91 -14.77
CA PRO A 74 37.00 -46.33 -14.54
C PRO A 74 38.06 -46.79 -13.53
N ASP A 75 37.92 -46.47 -12.23
CA ASP A 75 38.77 -47.02 -11.16
C ASP A 75 38.17 -46.79 -9.75
N ASN A 76 37.02 -47.40 -9.42
CA ASN A 76 36.72 -47.67 -8.00
C ASN A 76 35.77 -48.88 -7.82
N PRO A 77 36.23 -49.99 -7.20
CA PRO A 77 35.39 -51.10 -6.78
C PRO A 77 35.16 -51.05 -5.27
N ASP A 78 33.94 -50.67 -4.86
CA ASP A 78 33.31 -50.94 -3.55
C ASP A 78 31.82 -50.56 -3.77
N ASP A 79 30.93 -51.49 -4.14
CA ASP A 79 30.07 -52.27 -3.23
C ASP A 79 29.75 -51.59 -1.89
N GLY A 80 28.52 -51.43 -1.44
CA GLY A 80 27.20 -51.72 -1.96
C GLY A 80 26.25 -51.68 -0.77
N GLU A 81 25.17 -50.90 -0.83
CA GLU A 81 24.03 -51.07 0.09
C GLU A 81 22.73 -50.75 -0.67
N ASP A 82 21.92 -51.80 -0.84
CA ASP A 82 20.50 -51.78 -1.20
C ASP A 82 19.70 -51.26 0.00
N PRO A 83 18.70 -50.36 -0.15
CA PRO A 83 17.76 -50.11 0.92
C PRO A 83 16.63 -51.16 0.92
N ASP A 84 16.47 -51.79 2.09
CA ASP A 84 15.44 -52.77 2.42
C ASP A 84 14.01 -52.28 2.10
N TYR A 85 13.30 -53.10 1.33
CA TYR A 85 11.86 -52.97 1.05
C TYR A 85 11.08 -53.71 2.15
N ASP A 86 10.40 -52.98 3.03
CA ASP A 86 9.49 -53.52 4.05
C ASP A 86 8.10 -53.81 3.43
N PRO A 87 7.65 -55.08 3.36
CA PRO A 87 6.44 -55.47 2.64
C PRO A 87 5.11 -55.33 3.39
N ASP A 88 5.05 -54.77 4.60
CA ASP A 88 3.82 -54.80 5.43
C ASP A 88 2.99 -53.49 5.52
N CYS A 89 3.20 -52.48 4.66
CA CYS A 89 2.43 -51.23 4.72
C CYS A 89 1.67 -50.88 3.41
N PRO A 90 0.41 -51.32 3.22
CA PRO A 90 -0.38 -50.95 2.05
C PRO A 90 -1.14 -49.63 2.28
N PHE A 91 -0.87 -48.65 1.41
CA PHE A 91 -1.71 -47.54 0.95
C PHE A 91 -2.96 -47.14 1.77
N PHE A 92 -2.92 -45.89 2.26
CA PHE A 92 -4.00 -45.07 2.85
C PHE A 92 -4.48 -45.42 4.27
N GLN A 93 -3.70 -45.06 5.29
CA GLN A 93 -4.19 -44.44 6.55
C GLN A 93 -3.01 -44.09 7.48
N ASP A 94 -2.98 -42.87 7.99
CA ASP A 94 -2.04 -42.41 9.01
C ASP A 94 -2.12 -43.29 10.26
N CYS A 95 -1.04 -44.02 10.53
CA CYS A 95 -0.70 -44.53 11.85
C CYS A 95 0.31 -43.56 12.46
N ASP A 96 -0.15 -42.69 13.35
CA ASP A 96 0.51 -42.39 14.63
C ASP A 96 -0.35 -41.39 15.42
N SER A 97 -1.11 -41.95 16.36
CA SER A 97 -1.68 -41.22 17.49
C SER A 97 -0.82 -41.53 18.71
N GLU A 98 0.26 -40.76 18.91
CA GLU A 98 0.89 -40.61 20.21
C GLU A 98 1.05 -39.11 20.49
N GLU A 99 0.58 -38.70 21.68
CA GLU A 99 0.69 -37.34 22.19
C GLU A 99 2.15 -36.85 22.13
N PRO A 100 2.42 -35.57 21.79
CA PRO A 100 3.79 -35.10 21.72
C PRO A 100 4.40 -35.06 23.13
N ALA A 101 5.51 -35.76 23.30
CA ALA A 101 6.34 -35.66 24.48
C ALA A 101 6.81 -34.19 24.67
N PRO A 102 7.05 -33.74 25.92
CA PRO A 102 7.60 -32.42 26.18
C PRO A 102 8.96 -32.28 25.49
N TRP A 103 9.08 -31.24 24.67
CA TRP A 103 10.25 -30.91 23.86
C TRP A 103 11.51 -30.75 24.74
N ASN A 104 12.57 -31.46 24.36
CA ASN A 104 13.92 -31.26 24.87
C ASN A 104 14.78 -30.74 23.70
N PRO A 105 15.37 -29.54 23.77
CA PRO A 105 16.26 -29.06 22.72
C PRO A 105 17.49 -29.98 22.56
N PRO A 106 18.04 -30.12 21.34
CA PRO A 106 19.29 -30.85 21.12
C PRO A 106 20.44 -30.19 21.91
N SER A 107 21.23 -31.01 22.59
CA SER A 107 22.37 -30.57 23.41
C SER A 107 23.58 -30.07 22.63
N ASP A 108 23.52 -30.07 21.29
CA ASP A 108 24.66 -29.75 20.42
C ASP A 108 24.57 -28.40 19.72
N GLY A 109 23.49 -27.64 19.92
CA GLY A 109 23.34 -26.30 19.34
C GLY A 109 23.29 -26.28 17.81
N SER A 110 22.96 -27.41 17.16
CA SER A 110 22.80 -27.45 15.72
C SER A 110 21.47 -26.82 15.31
N TYR A 111 21.59 -25.74 14.55
CA TYR A 111 20.53 -24.90 14.02
C TYR A 111 19.84 -25.62 12.86
N ASP A 112 18.51 -25.67 12.86
CA ASP A 112 17.71 -26.23 11.77
C ASP A 112 17.59 -25.20 10.63
N PRO A 113 18.16 -25.45 9.44
CA PRO A 113 18.10 -24.52 8.31
C PRO A 113 16.74 -24.48 7.59
N PHE A 114 15.75 -25.26 8.02
CA PHE A 114 14.38 -25.25 7.46
C PHE A 114 13.34 -24.64 8.39
N GLU A 115 13.72 -24.24 9.60
CA GLU A 115 12.90 -23.33 10.38
C GLU A 115 13.00 -21.96 9.70
N PRO A 116 11.89 -21.32 9.27
CA PRO A 116 11.93 -19.95 8.75
C PRO A 116 12.39 -19.07 9.91
N GLN A 117 13.70 -18.84 9.94
CA GLN A 117 14.33 -17.82 10.74
C GLN A 117 14.04 -16.51 10.01
N ASP A 118 12.78 -16.09 10.06
CA ASP A 118 12.54 -14.66 10.17
C ASP A 118 13.11 -14.32 11.56
N PRO A 119 14.23 -13.59 11.68
CA PRO A 119 14.68 -13.06 12.96
C PRO A 119 13.70 -11.97 13.37
N ALA A 120 12.46 -12.38 13.65
CA ALA A 120 11.38 -11.49 13.96
C ALA A 120 11.81 -10.69 15.18
N THR A 121 11.78 -9.36 15.03
CA THR A 121 12.00 -8.38 16.10
C THR A 121 11.07 -8.61 17.29
N ALA A 122 10.03 -9.45 17.09
CA ALA A 122 9.08 -9.92 18.06
C ALA A 122 9.00 -11.47 18.11
N THR A 123 8.99 -12.05 19.31
CA THR A 123 8.57 -13.45 19.51
C THR A 123 7.12 -13.49 19.95
N TYR A 124 6.23 -14.07 19.14
CA TYR A 124 4.81 -14.19 19.45
C TYR A 124 4.55 -15.28 20.51
N HIS A 125 3.65 -14.97 21.44
CA HIS A 125 3.18 -15.86 22.50
C HIS A 125 1.68 -16.10 22.39
N SER A 126 1.22 -17.23 22.89
CA SER A 126 -0.21 -17.44 23.12
C SER A 126 -0.71 -16.49 24.22
N CYS A 127 -1.84 -15.83 24.00
CA CYS A 127 -2.47 -15.07 25.08
C CYS A 127 -3.10 -15.99 26.13
N GLU A 128 -2.94 -15.62 27.39
CA GLU A 128 -3.58 -16.29 28.52
C GLU A 128 -4.99 -15.75 28.77
N SER A 129 -5.84 -16.49 29.49
CA SER A 129 -7.18 -16.00 29.83
C SER A 129 -7.19 -14.71 30.67
N GLY A 130 -6.07 -14.39 31.32
CA GLY A 130 -5.90 -13.13 32.06
C GLY A 130 -5.52 -11.94 31.16
N ASP A 131 -4.99 -12.19 29.96
CA ASP A 131 -4.57 -11.18 29.00
C ASP A 131 -5.77 -10.55 28.26
N VAL A 132 -6.89 -11.26 28.22
CA VAL A 132 -8.11 -10.83 27.54
C VAL A 132 -9.00 -10.06 28.51
N GLY A 133 -8.66 -8.79 28.74
CA GLY A 133 -9.49 -7.87 29.51
C GLY A 133 -10.87 -7.64 28.87
N PRO A 134 -11.87 -7.13 29.62
CA PRO A 134 -13.16 -6.78 29.06
C PRO A 134 -13.02 -5.67 28.01
N MET A 135 -13.24 -6.01 26.75
CA MET A 135 -13.17 -5.05 25.64
C MET A 135 -14.48 -4.25 25.50
N SER A 136 -14.36 -2.99 25.10
CA SER A 136 -15.53 -2.15 24.81
C SER A 136 -16.17 -2.62 23.51
N ALA A 137 -17.31 -3.33 23.62
CA ALA A 137 -18.02 -3.75 22.41
C ALA A 137 -18.62 -2.53 21.69
N PRO A 138 -18.47 -2.39 20.37
CA PRO A 138 -19.04 -1.28 19.62
C PRO A 138 -20.57 -1.31 19.64
N GLN A 139 -21.16 -0.19 19.25
CA GLN A 139 -22.51 -0.22 18.70
C GLN A 139 -22.43 -0.41 17.17
N PHE A 140 -23.45 -1.05 16.60
CA PHE A 140 -23.47 -1.38 15.18
C PHE A 140 -24.54 -0.61 14.43
N VAL A 141 -24.14 0.06 13.34
CA VAL A 141 -25.03 0.67 12.37
C VAL A 141 -25.18 -0.29 11.18
N LEU A 142 -26.33 -0.97 11.09
CA LEU A 142 -26.61 -1.97 10.06
C LEU A 142 -27.60 -1.43 9.02
N HIS A 143 -27.22 -1.50 7.74
CA HIS A 143 -28.15 -1.23 6.65
C HIS A 143 -28.05 -2.29 5.54
N ARG A 144 -28.94 -3.29 5.57
CA ARG A 144 -28.87 -4.44 4.66
C ARG A 144 -28.92 -4.08 3.17
N ALA A 145 -29.76 -3.14 2.77
CA ALA A 145 -29.86 -2.74 1.36
C ALA A 145 -28.69 -1.86 0.90
N GLY A 146 -27.93 -1.27 1.84
CA GLY A 146 -26.72 -0.50 1.56
C GLY A 146 -25.46 -1.35 1.70
N ASP A 147 -25.61 -2.63 2.02
CA ASP A 147 -24.57 -3.62 2.31
C ASP A 147 -23.43 -3.12 3.21
N TYR A 148 -23.82 -2.51 4.34
CA TYR A 148 -22.86 -2.13 5.38
C TYR A 148 -23.30 -2.51 6.78
N LEU A 149 -22.28 -2.79 7.57
CA LEU A 149 -22.27 -2.88 9.02
C LEU A 149 -21.11 -2.02 9.53
N LEU A 150 -21.41 -0.86 10.10
CA LEU A 150 -20.41 0.04 10.66
C LEU A 150 -20.36 -0.13 12.18
N ALA A 151 -19.17 -0.38 12.72
CA ALA A 151 -18.89 -0.36 14.16
C ALA A 151 -18.50 1.06 14.57
N VAL A 152 -19.20 1.62 15.57
CA VAL A 152 -18.88 2.94 16.13
C VAL A 152 -18.82 2.87 17.66
N GLY A 153 -18.18 3.86 18.27
CA GLY A 153 -18.05 3.94 19.74
C GLY A 153 -19.41 4.01 20.42
N ARG A 154 -19.55 3.49 21.65
CA ARG A 154 -20.85 3.42 22.36
C ARG A 154 -21.49 4.77 22.70
N GLY A 155 -20.72 5.84 22.73
CA GLY A 155 -21.23 7.20 22.99
C GLY A 155 -21.93 7.81 21.77
N THR A 156 -21.69 7.27 20.57
CA THR A 156 -22.00 7.97 19.33
C THR A 156 -23.49 7.93 19.06
N GLU A 157 -24.11 9.08 18.87
CA GLU A 157 -25.49 9.17 18.44
C GLU A 157 -25.58 8.79 16.96
N VAL A 158 -26.56 7.97 16.59
CA VAL A 158 -26.75 7.46 15.23
C VAL A 158 -28.21 7.70 14.81
N SER A 159 -28.40 8.31 13.64
CA SER A 159 -29.73 8.50 13.08
C SER A 159 -29.73 8.13 11.59
N PRO A 160 -30.75 7.39 11.11
CA PRO A 160 -30.94 7.23 9.68
C PRO A 160 -31.21 8.59 9.03
N LEU A 161 -30.67 8.79 7.83
CA LEU A 161 -30.91 9.99 7.06
C LEU A 161 -32.14 9.81 6.17
N THR A 162 -33.00 10.84 6.10
CA THR A 162 -34.14 10.89 5.18
C THR A 162 -34.23 12.24 4.47
N PHE A 163 -34.82 12.27 3.27
CA PHE A 163 -35.15 13.50 2.55
C PHE A 163 -36.26 13.24 1.51
N PHE A 164 -37.16 14.20 1.27
CA PHE A 164 -38.27 14.09 0.29
C PHE A 164 -39.08 12.77 0.33
N ASP A 165 -39.40 12.27 1.52
CA ASP A 165 -40.05 10.96 1.74
C ASP A 165 -39.23 9.74 1.24
N ARG A 166 -37.93 9.92 0.98
CA ARG A 166 -36.99 8.86 0.61
C ARG A 166 -36.08 8.55 1.81
N SER A 167 -35.76 7.26 1.93
CA SER A 167 -34.73 6.77 2.85
C SER A 167 -33.51 6.37 2.01
N PRO A 168 -32.55 7.28 1.78
CA PRO A 168 -31.25 6.90 1.22
C PRO A 168 -30.61 5.81 2.08
N HIS A 169 -29.66 5.07 1.53
CA HIS A 169 -28.88 4.09 2.27
C HIS A 169 -27.79 4.80 3.09
N ALA A 170 -28.22 5.63 4.05
CA ALA A 170 -27.34 6.56 4.75
C ALA A 170 -27.70 6.73 6.24
N HIS A 171 -26.68 6.95 7.06
CA HIS A 171 -26.82 7.35 8.46
C HIS A 171 -25.87 8.52 8.73
N VAL A 172 -26.30 9.37 9.65
CA VAL A 172 -25.48 10.42 10.26
C VAL A 172 -25.07 9.99 11.67
N LEU A 173 -23.90 10.46 12.09
CA LEU A 173 -23.27 10.19 13.37
C LEU A 173 -22.95 11.51 14.06
N GLU A 174 -23.05 11.56 15.38
CA GLU A 174 -22.59 12.67 16.21
C GLU A 174 -22.05 12.14 17.54
N GLU A 175 -20.91 12.64 17.98
CA GLU A 175 -20.34 12.31 19.29
C GLU A 175 -19.95 13.62 19.96
N THR A 176 -20.86 14.16 20.76
CA THR A 176 -20.70 15.48 21.40
C THR A 176 -19.49 15.52 22.33
N ASP A 177 -19.24 14.45 23.10
CA ASP A 177 -18.19 14.41 24.10
C ASP A 177 -16.80 14.42 23.47
N GLN A 178 -16.64 13.76 22.32
CA GLN A 178 -15.40 13.78 21.54
C GLN A 178 -15.37 14.96 20.56
N GLY A 179 -16.52 15.52 20.20
CA GLY A 179 -16.62 16.71 19.39
C GLY A 179 -16.42 16.48 17.89
N TYR A 180 -16.94 15.38 17.36
CA TYR A 180 -16.94 15.09 15.92
C TYR A 180 -18.35 14.79 15.40
N ALA A 181 -18.56 15.02 14.11
CA ALA A 181 -19.73 14.59 13.35
C ALA A 181 -19.30 13.63 12.25
N GLY A 182 -20.09 12.61 11.95
CA GLY A 182 -19.72 11.61 10.95
C GLY A 182 -20.90 11.19 10.08
N PHE A 183 -20.61 10.40 9.05
CA PHE A 183 -21.63 9.87 8.16
C PHE A 183 -21.18 8.56 7.52
N ILE A 184 -22.17 7.78 7.09
CA ILE A 184 -21.99 6.67 6.16
C ILE A 184 -23.07 6.73 5.10
N VAL A 185 -22.68 6.60 3.83
CA VAL A 185 -23.61 6.53 2.69
C VAL A 185 -23.26 5.38 1.78
N SER A 186 -24.27 4.73 1.23
CA SER A 186 -24.14 3.79 0.11
C SER A 186 -24.87 4.37 -1.10
N ILE A 187 -24.15 4.60 -2.19
CA ILE A 187 -24.65 5.21 -3.41
C ILE A 187 -24.16 4.45 -4.63
N ASN A 188 -24.76 4.72 -5.79
CA ASN A 188 -24.21 4.26 -7.06
C ASN A 188 -22.99 5.13 -7.40
N PRO A 189 -21.86 4.55 -7.85
CA PRO A 189 -20.75 5.30 -8.41
C PRO A 189 -21.23 6.21 -9.54
N ARG A 190 -20.65 7.41 -9.63
CA ARG A 190 -20.96 8.32 -10.74
C ARG A 190 -20.30 7.80 -12.02
N ALA A 191 -20.91 8.09 -13.17
CA ALA A 191 -20.35 7.69 -14.45
C ALA A 191 -18.92 8.26 -14.62
N GLY A 192 -17.97 7.39 -14.96
CA GLY A 192 -16.55 7.74 -15.10
C GLY A 192 -15.70 7.50 -13.84
N PHE A 193 -16.31 7.21 -12.68
CA PHE A 193 -15.60 6.89 -11.45
C PHE A 193 -15.73 5.40 -11.16
N THR A 194 -14.66 4.66 -11.44
CA THR A 194 -14.67 3.18 -11.50
C THR A 194 -13.87 2.52 -10.37
N THR A 195 -12.98 3.28 -9.73
CA THR A 195 -12.16 2.81 -8.60
C THR A 195 -12.56 3.51 -7.30
N ALA A 196 -12.06 2.99 -6.17
CA ALA A 196 -12.27 3.65 -4.87
C ALA A 196 -11.55 5.00 -4.82
N THR A 197 -10.34 5.08 -5.39
CA THR A 197 -9.55 6.30 -5.49
C THR A 197 -10.26 7.34 -6.37
N ASP A 198 -10.83 6.96 -7.52
CA ASP A 198 -11.66 7.83 -8.36
C ASP A 198 -12.79 8.46 -7.54
N MET A 199 -13.47 7.65 -6.74
CA MET A 199 -14.56 8.10 -5.88
C MET A 199 -14.07 9.02 -4.74
N ALA A 200 -12.84 8.85 -4.26
CA ALA A 200 -12.24 9.75 -3.29
C ALA A 200 -11.92 11.11 -3.91
N TYR A 201 -11.29 11.13 -5.10
CA TYR A 201 -11.07 12.35 -5.88
C TYR A 201 -12.40 13.09 -6.13
N TRP A 202 -13.43 12.37 -6.59
CA TRP A 202 -14.76 12.94 -6.78
C TRP A 202 -15.33 13.59 -5.53
N LEU A 203 -15.18 12.96 -4.35
CA LEU A 203 -15.68 13.52 -3.11
C LEU A 203 -14.93 14.80 -2.75
N SER A 204 -13.60 14.80 -2.88
CA SER A 204 -12.76 16.00 -2.68
C SER A 204 -13.20 17.15 -3.58
N ASP A 205 -13.38 16.91 -4.87
CA ASP A 205 -13.86 17.92 -5.82
C ASP A 205 -15.27 18.41 -5.47
N THR A 206 -16.12 17.49 -5.01
CA THR A 206 -17.48 17.79 -4.57
C THR A 206 -17.49 18.68 -3.32
N ILE A 207 -16.50 18.53 -2.43
CA ILE A 207 -16.32 19.38 -1.24
C ILE A 207 -15.86 20.78 -1.65
N SER A 208 -14.83 20.89 -2.50
CA SER A 208 -14.31 22.19 -2.96
C SER A 208 -15.33 23.00 -3.77
N ALA A 209 -16.34 22.33 -4.34
CA ALA A 209 -17.44 22.98 -5.06
C ALA A 209 -18.59 23.48 -4.15
N ILE A 210 -18.54 23.21 -2.84
CA ILE A 210 -19.55 23.69 -1.89
C ILE A 210 -19.31 25.19 -1.65
N PRO A 211 -20.33 26.06 -1.77
CA PRO A 211 -20.16 27.49 -1.52
C PRO A 211 -19.60 27.77 -0.12
N GLY A 212 -18.44 28.43 -0.06
CA GLY A 212 -17.72 28.73 1.18
C GLY A 212 -16.60 27.73 1.50
N TYR A 213 -16.47 26.63 0.75
CA TYR A 213 -15.38 25.65 0.86
C TYR A 213 -14.40 25.73 -0.31
N ASP A 214 -14.40 26.85 -1.03
CA ASP A 214 -13.59 27.03 -2.24
C ASP A 214 -12.07 26.92 -1.97
N GLU A 215 -11.66 27.10 -0.70
CA GLU A 215 -10.28 26.96 -0.20
C GLU A 215 -10.00 25.59 0.43
N SER A 216 -10.93 24.62 0.36
CA SER A 216 -10.67 23.29 0.90
C SER A 216 -9.52 22.62 0.13
N ALA A 217 -8.59 22.07 0.88
CA ALA A 217 -7.37 21.48 0.35
C ALA A 217 -7.27 20.03 0.82
N ARG A 218 -6.92 19.16 -0.12
CA ARG A 218 -6.55 17.79 0.22
C ARG A 218 -5.16 17.80 0.84
N GLU A 219 -5.05 17.23 2.03
CA GLU A 219 -3.79 17.17 2.78
C GLU A 219 -3.12 15.80 2.63
N GLY A 220 -3.92 14.76 2.43
CA GLY A 220 -3.44 13.40 2.19
C GLY A 220 -4.26 12.69 1.12
N ALA A 221 -3.57 11.98 0.23
CA ALA A 221 -4.18 11.21 -0.85
C ALA A 221 -4.86 9.90 -0.39
N GLY A 222 -4.80 9.62 0.92
CA GLY A 222 -5.17 8.32 1.44
C GLY A 222 -4.26 7.21 0.95
N ARG A 223 -4.61 5.98 1.29
CA ARG A 223 -3.91 4.75 0.87
C ARG A 223 -4.90 3.85 0.17
N THR A 224 -4.48 3.19 -0.90
CA THR A 224 -5.29 2.11 -1.46
C THR A 224 -5.20 0.91 -0.53
N TYR A 225 -6.34 0.30 -0.26
CA TYR A 225 -6.48 -0.73 0.74
C TYR A 225 -7.49 -1.75 0.24
N ARG A 226 -7.21 -3.03 0.41
CA ARG A 226 -8.22 -4.05 0.23
C ARG A 226 -8.86 -4.33 1.58
N THR A 227 -10.12 -3.97 1.69
CA THR A 227 -10.95 -4.25 2.87
C THR A 227 -10.92 -5.73 3.22
N HIS A 228 -11.14 -6.03 4.50
CA HIS A 228 -11.12 -7.39 5.01
C HIS A 228 -12.16 -8.30 4.37
N ASP A 229 -13.25 -7.71 3.88
CA ASP A 229 -14.31 -8.39 3.14
C ASP A 229 -14.04 -8.45 1.62
N GLY A 230 -12.84 -8.05 1.18
CA GLY A 230 -12.29 -8.34 -0.14
C GLY A 230 -12.47 -7.25 -1.20
N TYR A 231 -12.90 -6.05 -0.82
CA TYR A 231 -13.20 -4.94 -1.73
C TYR A 231 -12.12 -3.87 -1.75
N ASN A 232 -11.91 -3.26 -2.91
CA ASN A 232 -10.99 -2.14 -3.06
C ASN A 232 -11.53 -0.90 -2.34
N ALA A 233 -10.65 -0.22 -1.63
CA ALA A 233 -10.93 0.97 -0.87
C ALA A 233 -9.80 1.99 -1.01
N SER A 234 -10.13 3.26 -0.78
CA SER A 234 -9.19 4.32 -0.48
C SER A 234 -9.49 4.78 0.95
N VAL A 235 -8.54 4.62 1.86
CA VAL A 235 -8.68 4.90 3.30
C VAL A 235 -7.80 6.07 3.70
N MET A 236 -8.05 6.67 4.87
CA MET A 236 -7.23 7.78 5.40
C MET A 236 -7.12 8.99 4.44
N ASN A 237 -8.19 9.30 3.72
CA ASN A 237 -8.20 10.52 2.92
C ASN A 237 -8.44 11.73 3.82
N HIS A 238 -7.61 12.76 3.71
CA HIS A 238 -7.68 13.94 4.57
C HIS A 238 -7.95 15.20 3.75
N VAL A 239 -8.92 16.00 4.19
CA VAL A 239 -9.27 17.29 3.60
C VAL A 239 -9.42 18.31 4.71
N ARG A 240 -8.64 19.39 4.62
CA ARG A 240 -8.84 20.58 5.43
C ARG A 240 -9.86 21.49 4.77
N ILE A 241 -10.79 21.99 5.56
CA ILE A 241 -11.90 22.83 5.13
C ILE A 241 -11.84 24.14 5.93
N PRO A 242 -11.26 25.22 5.36
CA PRO A 242 -11.20 26.53 6.01
C PRO A 242 -12.60 27.18 6.08
N THR A 243 -13.41 26.79 7.07
CA THR A 243 -14.76 27.30 7.29
C THR A 243 -15.01 27.64 8.76
N ALA A 244 -16.00 28.50 8.99
CA ALA A 244 -16.54 28.79 10.31
C ALA A 244 -17.76 27.92 10.67
N ASP A 245 -18.16 27.00 9.77
CA ASP A 245 -19.21 26.04 10.06
C ASP A 245 -18.80 25.10 11.19
N THR A 246 -19.79 24.55 11.89
CA THR A 246 -19.59 23.45 12.82
C THR A 246 -19.38 22.11 12.07
N PRO A 247 -18.84 21.07 12.73
CA PRO A 247 -18.70 19.75 12.12
C PRO A 247 -20.00 19.16 11.53
N GLY A 248 -21.14 19.33 12.19
CA GLY A 248 -22.44 18.84 11.70
C GLY A 248 -23.00 19.68 10.56
N GLU A 249 -22.88 21.01 10.60
CA GLU A 249 -23.21 21.88 9.47
C GLU A 249 -22.41 21.49 8.21
N ALA A 250 -21.12 21.18 8.37
CA ALA A 250 -20.28 20.72 7.27
C ALA A 250 -20.65 19.33 6.76
N ARG A 251 -20.90 18.36 7.67
CA ARG A 251 -21.43 17.04 7.33
C ARG A 251 -22.69 17.17 6.46
N ASP A 252 -23.61 18.05 6.85
CA ASP A 252 -24.89 18.23 6.19
C ASP A 252 -24.72 18.87 4.80
N LYS A 253 -23.84 19.87 4.64
CA LYS A 253 -23.52 20.43 3.32
C LYS A 253 -22.88 19.40 2.40
N ILE A 254 -21.97 18.57 2.92
CA ILE A 254 -21.31 17.49 2.16
C ILE A 254 -22.33 16.45 1.71
N LEU A 255 -23.16 15.94 2.62
CA LEU A 255 -24.21 14.97 2.29
C LEU A 255 -25.22 15.54 1.28
N ALA A 256 -25.62 16.79 1.45
CA ALA A 256 -26.50 17.47 0.50
C ALA A 256 -25.88 17.53 -0.91
N SER A 257 -24.58 17.85 -1.02
CA SER A 257 -23.84 17.87 -2.27
C SER A 257 -23.71 16.48 -2.91
N VAL A 258 -23.42 15.45 -2.09
CA VAL A 258 -23.38 14.04 -2.52
C VAL A 258 -24.70 13.61 -3.15
N PHE A 259 -25.82 13.94 -2.52
CA PHE A 259 -27.17 13.60 -3.01
C PHE A 259 -27.75 14.58 -4.03
N GLY A 260 -27.13 15.74 -4.26
CA GLY A 260 -27.62 16.77 -5.17
C GLY A 260 -28.91 17.45 -4.70
N ILE A 261 -29.02 17.71 -3.39
CA ILE A 261 -30.18 18.33 -2.71
C ILE A 261 -29.75 19.52 -1.85
N GLY A 262 -30.68 20.23 -1.21
CA GLY A 262 -30.36 21.27 -0.25
C GLY A 262 -30.09 20.69 1.15
N ALA A 263 -29.18 21.30 1.93
CA ALA A 263 -28.89 20.85 3.30
C ALA A 263 -30.13 20.88 4.20
N SER A 264 -31.04 21.84 3.99
CA SER A 264 -32.32 21.94 4.70
C SER A 264 -33.30 20.81 4.40
N ASP A 265 -33.06 20.02 3.34
CA ASP A 265 -33.91 18.89 2.97
C ASP A 265 -33.53 17.61 3.73
N LEU A 266 -32.38 17.61 4.41
CA LEU A 266 -31.91 16.52 5.26
C LEU A 266 -32.74 16.47 6.55
N VAL A 267 -33.17 15.26 6.92
CA VAL A 267 -33.94 15.01 8.13
C VAL A 267 -33.36 13.82 8.87
N TYR A 268 -33.01 14.04 10.15
CA TYR A 268 -32.46 13.08 11.10
C TYR A 268 -32.76 13.55 12.54
N GLU A 269 -32.47 12.72 13.55
CA GLU A 269 -32.89 12.91 14.95
C GLU A 269 -31.74 13.40 15.88
N PHE A 270 -31.08 14.51 15.56
CA PHE A 270 -30.11 15.14 16.46
C PHE A 270 -30.38 16.63 16.64
N ASP A 271 -30.00 17.17 17.80
CA ASP A 271 -29.77 18.60 17.97
C ASP A 271 -28.26 18.82 17.87
N GLU A 272 -27.79 19.63 16.92
CA GLU A 272 -26.35 19.87 16.79
C GLU A 272 -25.78 20.54 18.04
N THR A 273 -24.73 19.93 18.59
CA THR A 273 -24.12 20.38 19.86
C THR A 273 -22.65 20.75 19.72
N SER A 274 -22.01 20.38 18.62
CA SER A 274 -20.61 20.67 18.36
C SER A 274 -20.40 22.15 18.06
N SER A 275 -19.44 22.79 18.74
CA SER A 275 -19.07 24.18 18.51
C SER A 275 -17.95 24.30 17.46
N ALA A 276 -18.08 25.25 16.54
CA ALA A 276 -16.96 25.77 15.76
C ALA A 276 -15.96 26.50 16.66
N ASP A 277 -14.70 26.57 16.25
CA ASP A 277 -13.60 27.19 17.01
C ASP A 277 -12.71 28.12 16.14
N ASP A 278 -13.18 28.50 14.96
CA ASP A 278 -12.48 29.31 13.94
C ASP A 278 -11.17 28.69 13.40
N SER A 279 -10.79 27.47 13.81
CA SER A 279 -9.57 26.80 13.31
C SER A 279 -9.74 26.18 11.92
N GLY A 280 -10.96 26.17 11.39
CA GLY A 280 -11.35 25.35 10.25
C GLY A 280 -11.77 23.95 10.70
N LEU A 281 -12.05 23.09 9.73
CA LEU A 281 -12.45 21.70 9.95
C LEU A 281 -11.48 20.74 9.27
N HIS A 282 -11.32 19.57 9.88
CA HIS A 282 -10.63 18.44 9.31
C HIS A 282 -11.61 17.32 9.01
N LEU A 283 -11.64 16.86 7.75
CA LEU A 283 -12.40 15.68 7.32
C LEU A 283 -11.42 14.53 7.07
N SER A 284 -11.67 13.41 7.74
CA SER A 284 -11.06 12.11 7.40
C SER A 284 -12.12 11.18 6.82
N TYR A 285 -11.86 10.56 5.67
CA TYR A 285 -12.83 9.68 5.03
C TYR A 285 -12.22 8.50 4.29
N LYS A 286 -13.08 7.52 4.00
CA LYS A 286 -12.80 6.39 3.11
C LYS A 286 -13.89 6.17 2.09
N THR A 287 -13.49 5.59 0.98
CA THR A 287 -14.38 5.08 -0.07
C THR A 287 -14.14 3.59 -0.24
N VAL A 288 -15.21 2.80 -0.39
CA VAL A 288 -15.14 1.34 -0.63
C VAL A 288 -16.01 0.97 -1.81
N MET A 289 -15.41 0.40 -2.85
CA MET A 289 -16.12 -0.06 -4.04
C MET A 289 -16.66 -1.47 -3.82
N ARG A 290 -17.93 -1.58 -3.43
CA ARG A 290 -18.63 -2.86 -3.29
C ARG A 290 -18.91 -3.52 -4.64
N SER A 291 -19.18 -2.71 -5.66
CA SER A 291 -19.30 -3.17 -7.05
C SER A 291 -19.21 -1.97 -7.99
N SER A 292 -19.27 -2.21 -9.30
CA SER A 292 -19.44 -1.13 -10.30
C SER A 292 -20.74 -0.33 -10.15
N GLN A 293 -21.68 -0.82 -9.32
CA GLN A 293 -22.97 -0.18 -9.05
C GLN A 293 -23.11 0.28 -7.60
N GLN A 294 -22.10 0.08 -6.75
CA GLN A 294 -22.20 0.44 -5.34
C GLN A 294 -20.86 0.87 -4.77
N VAL A 295 -20.85 2.07 -4.20
CA VAL A 295 -19.76 2.61 -3.39
C VAL A 295 -20.29 3.00 -2.02
N ILE A 296 -19.50 2.71 -1.00
CA ILE A 296 -19.73 3.16 0.37
C ILE A 296 -18.74 4.28 0.67
N ILE A 297 -19.22 5.37 1.24
CA ILE A 297 -18.37 6.46 1.74
C ILE A 297 -18.63 6.58 3.24
N VAL A 298 -17.55 6.58 4.03
CA VAL A 298 -17.60 6.81 5.48
C VAL A 298 -16.68 7.98 5.78
N GLY A 299 -17.17 8.98 6.51
CA GLY A 299 -16.39 10.16 6.86
C GLY A 299 -16.65 10.62 8.29
N GLY A 300 -15.64 11.23 8.90
CA GLY A 300 -15.69 11.91 10.19
C GLY A 300 -15.07 13.29 10.10
N ILE A 301 -15.71 14.28 10.71
CA ILE A 301 -15.36 15.70 10.69
C ILE A 301 -15.19 16.18 12.12
N THR A 302 -14.07 16.85 12.39
CA THR A 302 -13.80 17.56 13.65
C THR A 302 -13.23 18.94 13.34
N THR A 303 -13.05 19.79 14.35
CA THR A 303 -12.32 21.06 14.17
C THR A 303 -10.82 20.79 13.99
N GLN A 304 -10.14 21.64 13.21
CA GLN A 304 -8.70 21.49 12.95
C GLN A 304 -7.91 21.47 14.26
N SER A 305 -8.22 22.36 15.21
CA SER A 305 -7.53 22.43 16.49
C SER A 305 -7.64 21.15 17.34
N ARG A 306 -8.72 20.40 17.19
CA ARG A 306 -8.91 19.10 17.85
C ARG A 306 -8.17 17.99 17.12
N TYR A 307 -8.10 18.05 15.79
CA TYR A 307 -7.34 17.07 15.01
C TYR A 307 -5.84 17.21 15.24
N ASP A 308 -5.32 18.44 15.26
CA ASP A 308 -3.91 18.74 15.44
C ASP A 308 -3.41 18.40 16.86
N GLN A 309 -4.32 18.26 17.83
CA GLN A 309 -3.97 17.84 19.18
C GLN A 309 -3.69 16.32 19.21
N PRO A 310 -2.44 15.90 19.49
CA PRO A 310 -2.02 14.51 19.35
C PRO A 310 -2.75 13.53 20.29
N ASP A 311 -3.35 14.03 21.37
CA ASP A 311 -4.03 13.20 22.38
C ASP A 311 -5.55 13.37 22.39
N HIS A 312 -6.10 14.13 21.45
CA HIS A 312 -7.52 14.43 21.45
C HIS A 312 -8.33 13.25 20.89
N ALA A 313 -9.31 12.76 21.65
CA ALA A 313 -10.12 11.60 21.28
C ALA A 313 -10.81 11.72 19.92
N ALA A 314 -11.19 12.95 19.51
CA ALA A 314 -11.79 13.21 18.19
C ALA A 314 -10.93 12.70 17.03
N ARG A 315 -9.61 12.90 17.10
CA ARG A 315 -8.66 12.52 16.05
C ARG A 315 -8.75 11.01 15.79
N PHE A 316 -8.51 10.22 16.83
CA PHE A 316 -8.58 8.76 16.77
C PHE A 316 -9.95 8.25 16.34
N ALA A 317 -11.04 8.91 16.79
CA ALA A 317 -12.39 8.48 16.43
C ALA A 317 -12.69 8.66 14.94
N ILE A 318 -12.32 9.81 14.35
CA ILE A 318 -12.53 10.03 12.91
C ILE A 318 -11.56 9.20 12.05
N GLU A 319 -10.33 8.98 12.54
CA GLU A 319 -9.37 8.11 11.88
C GLU A 319 -9.86 6.64 11.92
N ASP A 320 -10.37 6.14 13.04
CA ASP A 320 -10.94 4.79 13.14
C ASP A 320 -12.10 4.56 12.17
N LEU A 321 -12.94 5.57 11.98
CA LEU A 321 -14.02 5.53 10.99
C LEU A 321 -13.45 5.45 9.56
N ALA A 322 -12.44 6.26 9.26
CA ALA A 322 -11.81 6.39 7.95
C ALA A 322 -10.74 5.33 7.64
N GLY A 323 -10.27 4.55 8.62
CA GLY A 323 -9.10 3.65 8.49
C GLY A 323 -9.39 2.31 7.83
N GLY A 324 -10.66 2.03 7.57
CA GLY A 324 -11.10 0.75 6.98
C GLY A 324 -11.64 -0.22 8.03
N THR A 325 -11.02 -0.30 9.20
CA THR A 325 -11.33 -1.27 10.28
C THR A 325 -12.75 -1.21 10.83
N ALA A 326 -13.40 -0.05 10.84
CA ALA A 326 -14.76 0.10 11.37
C ALA A 326 -15.87 -0.46 10.46
N LEU A 327 -15.61 -0.77 9.18
CA LEU A 327 -16.65 -1.09 8.20
C LEU A 327 -16.58 -2.54 7.74
N ALA A 328 -17.71 -3.25 7.77
CA ALA A 328 -17.90 -4.59 7.24
C ALA A 328 -19.12 -4.68 6.32
N MET A 329 -19.28 -5.82 5.63
CA MET A 329 -20.51 -6.18 4.94
C MET A 329 -21.67 -6.40 5.93
N ALA A 330 -22.90 -6.25 5.45
CA ALA A 330 -24.08 -6.49 6.27
C ALA A 330 -24.13 -7.96 6.77
N GLY A 331 -24.28 -8.14 8.08
CA GLY A 331 -24.42 -9.46 8.70
C GLY A 331 -23.11 -10.12 9.11
N GLU A 332 -21.99 -9.42 9.02
CA GLU A 332 -20.75 -9.85 9.66
C GLU A 332 -20.84 -9.79 11.19
N THR A 333 -19.91 -10.45 11.87
CA THR A 333 -19.81 -10.51 13.33
C THR A 333 -18.36 -10.33 13.74
N MET A 334 -18.14 -9.95 15.00
CA MET A 334 -16.81 -9.85 15.59
C MET A 334 -16.56 -11.00 16.57
N SER A 335 -15.29 -11.30 16.81
CA SER A 335 -14.83 -12.15 17.90
C SER A 335 -13.70 -11.47 18.66
N ASP A 336 -13.55 -11.86 19.92
CA ASP A 336 -12.38 -11.52 20.73
C ASP A 336 -11.13 -12.15 20.11
N GLU A 337 -10.02 -11.42 20.13
CA GLU A 337 -8.69 -11.88 19.74
C GLU A 337 -7.65 -11.21 20.64
N CYS A 338 -6.47 -11.81 20.71
CA CYS A 338 -5.36 -11.23 21.44
C CYS A 338 -4.05 -11.58 20.76
N VAL A 339 -3.17 -10.60 20.66
CA VAL A 339 -1.78 -10.79 20.27
C VAL A 339 -0.90 -10.50 21.46
N SER A 340 0.04 -11.40 21.73
CA SER A 340 1.08 -11.18 22.72
C SER A 340 2.43 -11.46 22.10
N LEU A 341 3.43 -10.62 22.40
CA LEU A 341 4.78 -10.83 21.90
C LEU A 341 5.82 -10.16 22.79
N THR A 342 7.04 -10.71 22.78
CA THR A 342 8.22 -10.10 23.39
C THR A 342 9.02 -9.35 22.35
N LEU A 343 9.33 -8.08 22.61
CA LEU A 343 10.25 -7.29 21.79
C LEU A 343 11.68 -7.75 22.05
N ARG A 344 12.35 -8.31 21.05
CA ARG A 344 13.73 -8.80 21.19
C ARG A 344 14.75 -7.86 20.60
N ASP A 345 14.41 -7.12 19.54
CA ASP A 345 15.29 -6.16 18.88
C ASP A 345 14.53 -4.93 18.41
N THR A 346 15.20 -3.78 18.37
CA THR A 346 14.70 -2.58 17.69
C THR A 346 14.66 -2.85 16.20
N THR A 347 13.54 -2.57 15.55
CA THR A 347 13.42 -2.82 14.11
C THR A 347 14.35 -1.95 13.31
N GLU A 348 15.09 -2.58 12.41
CA GLU A 348 16.01 -1.93 11.52
C GLU A 348 15.24 -1.31 10.34
N VAL A 349 15.57 -0.07 9.97
CA VAL A 349 15.03 0.59 8.77
C VAL A 349 16.15 1.24 7.97
N ASP A 350 16.19 0.94 6.68
CA ASP A 350 17.10 1.58 5.73
C ASP A 350 16.29 2.45 4.79
N ILE A 351 16.48 3.76 4.91
CA ILE A 351 15.73 4.77 4.17
C ILE A 351 16.61 5.28 3.03
N ILE A 352 16.08 5.30 1.81
CA ILE A 352 16.69 5.96 0.67
C ILE A 352 15.84 7.16 0.29
N ILE A 353 16.45 8.34 0.29
CA ILE A 353 15.82 9.57 -0.23
C ILE A 353 16.34 9.78 -1.65
N SER A 354 15.46 9.66 -2.62
CA SER A 354 15.72 10.06 -4.01
C SER A 354 15.13 11.44 -4.22
N MET A 355 15.98 12.41 -4.55
CA MET A 355 15.57 13.81 -4.60
C MET A 355 15.93 14.42 -5.95
N ASP A 356 14.95 15.10 -6.54
CA ASP A 356 15.16 16.08 -7.59
C ASP A 356 15.78 17.36 -7.01
N ALA A 357 16.92 17.78 -7.56
CA ALA A 357 17.62 19.02 -7.19
C ALA A 357 17.63 20.03 -8.34
N SER A 358 16.65 19.94 -9.25
CA SER A 358 16.38 20.95 -10.27
C SER A 358 16.24 22.36 -9.66
N GLY A 359 16.39 23.39 -10.50
CA GLY A 359 16.40 24.78 -10.02
C GLY A 359 15.09 25.19 -9.30
N SER A 360 13.96 24.59 -9.66
CA SER A 360 12.65 24.81 -9.03
C SER A 360 12.55 24.21 -7.64
N MET A 361 13.32 23.15 -7.36
CA MET A 361 13.35 22.46 -6.07
C MET A 361 14.15 23.16 -4.97
N SER A 362 14.80 24.30 -5.24
CA SER A 362 15.69 24.96 -4.27
C SER A 362 15.04 25.31 -2.92
N SER A 363 13.75 25.68 -2.90
CA SER A 363 13.00 25.95 -1.65
C SER A 363 12.67 24.66 -0.90
N VAL A 364 12.26 23.62 -1.62
CA VAL A 364 11.94 22.29 -1.07
C VAL A 364 13.21 21.64 -0.52
N GLN A 365 14.31 21.70 -1.26
CA GLN A 365 15.63 21.24 -0.82
C GLN A 365 16.08 21.97 0.45
N SER A 366 15.90 23.29 0.52
CA SER A 366 16.23 24.07 1.72
C SER A 366 15.37 23.65 2.92
N ALA A 367 14.07 23.41 2.71
CA ALA A 367 13.16 22.93 3.75
C ALA A 367 13.56 21.52 4.22
N LEU A 368 13.84 20.61 3.29
CA LEU A 368 14.25 19.24 3.59
C LEU A 368 15.59 19.18 4.34
N THR A 369 16.58 19.95 3.92
CA THR A 369 17.86 20.10 4.63
C THR A 369 17.63 20.59 6.07
N GLY A 370 16.75 21.58 6.27
CA GLY A 370 16.38 22.07 7.60
C GLY A 370 15.62 21.03 8.44
N PHE A 371 14.82 20.18 7.79
CA PHE A 371 14.03 19.14 8.43
C PHE A 371 14.84 17.91 8.87
N THR A 372 16.02 17.67 8.30
CA THR A 372 16.84 16.47 8.65
C THR A 372 17.05 16.26 10.15
N GLN A 373 17.23 17.32 10.94
CA GLN A 373 17.35 17.21 12.40
C GLN A 373 16.04 16.74 13.05
N GLU A 374 14.91 17.26 12.60
CA GLU A 374 13.60 16.85 13.08
C GLU A 374 13.26 15.42 12.62
N PHE A 375 13.49 15.09 11.35
CA PHE A 375 13.32 13.74 10.79
C PHE A 375 14.03 12.68 11.64
N THR A 376 15.31 12.91 11.89
CA THR A 376 16.15 11.98 12.65
C THR A 376 15.79 11.97 14.14
N THR A 377 15.30 13.10 14.68
CA THR A 377 14.72 13.14 16.04
C THR A 377 13.48 12.27 16.13
N LEU A 378 12.54 12.39 15.17
CA LEU A 378 11.33 11.57 15.13
C LEU A 378 11.66 10.08 15.02
N LEU A 379 12.61 9.70 14.15
CA LEU A 379 13.05 8.30 14.03
C LEU A 379 13.77 7.77 15.29
N ASN A 380 14.47 8.64 16.03
CA ASN A 380 15.08 8.26 17.32
C ASN A 380 14.03 8.11 18.43
N GLU A 381 13.08 9.05 18.52
CA GLU A 381 11.96 9.00 19.48
C GLU A 381 11.07 7.78 19.23
N ALA A 382 10.99 7.36 17.98
CA ALA A 382 10.31 6.17 17.52
C ALA A 382 10.97 4.84 17.94
N GLY A 383 12.19 4.88 18.48
CA GLY A 383 12.94 3.67 18.88
C GLY A 383 13.36 2.78 17.71
N VAL A 384 13.40 3.34 16.50
CA VAL A 384 13.74 2.62 15.27
C VAL A 384 15.25 2.62 15.09
N ASP A 385 15.81 1.49 14.65
CA ASP A 385 17.21 1.43 14.30
C ASP A 385 17.42 1.86 12.85
N TRP A 386 17.48 3.17 12.61
CA TRP A 386 17.44 3.74 11.26
C TRP A 386 18.82 4.14 10.71
N ARG A 387 18.94 4.23 9.38
CA ARG A 387 19.99 4.95 8.66
C ARG A 387 19.50 5.40 7.28
N VAL A 388 20.07 6.49 6.77
CA VAL A 388 19.60 7.16 5.55
C VAL A 388 20.68 7.19 4.48
N GLY A 389 20.34 6.75 3.28
CA GLY A 389 21.06 7.00 2.03
C GLY A 389 20.36 8.10 1.23
N VAL A 390 21.12 8.89 0.48
CA VAL A 390 20.58 9.94 -0.41
C VAL A 390 21.08 9.66 -1.81
N THR A 391 20.21 9.76 -2.80
CA THR A 391 20.57 9.64 -4.22
C THR A 391 19.93 10.76 -5.05
N GLY A 392 20.49 11.00 -6.22
CA GLY A 392 19.98 11.96 -7.20
C GLY A 392 19.19 11.30 -8.33
N VAL A 393 18.84 12.11 -9.32
CA VAL A 393 17.92 11.77 -10.43
C VAL A 393 18.62 11.44 -11.74
N ASP A 394 19.95 11.30 -11.74
CA ASP A 394 20.70 11.00 -12.96
C ASP A 394 20.67 9.51 -13.31
N CYS A 395 20.37 9.21 -14.58
CA CYS A 395 20.14 7.87 -15.11
C CYS A 395 21.02 7.48 -16.31
N ASN A 396 22.05 8.28 -16.63
CA ASN A 396 22.90 8.08 -17.81
C ASN A 396 23.42 6.63 -18.00
N ALA A 397 23.13 6.04 -19.16
CA ALA A 397 23.53 4.71 -19.61
C ALA A 397 23.10 3.58 -18.66
N ILE A 398 21.97 3.72 -17.96
CA ILE A 398 21.54 2.77 -16.92
C ILE A 398 21.43 1.30 -17.38
N GLN A 399 21.09 1.05 -18.65
CA GLN A 399 21.04 -0.31 -19.20
C GLN A 399 22.44 -0.96 -19.33
N GLU A 400 23.49 -0.16 -19.45
CA GLU A 400 24.88 -0.58 -19.57
C GLU A 400 25.59 -0.65 -18.20
N ASP A 401 24.89 -0.29 -17.13
CA ASP A 401 25.45 -0.23 -15.79
C ASP A 401 25.58 -1.61 -15.14
N GLU A 402 26.77 -2.17 -15.19
CA GLU A 402 27.05 -3.51 -14.65
C GLU A 402 26.96 -3.60 -13.11
N GLU A 403 26.91 -2.47 -12.40
CA GLU A 403 26.67 -2.47 -10.94
C GLU A 403 25.19 -2.71 -10.59
N LEU A 404 24.29 -2.50 -11.54
CA LEU A 404 22.87 -2.83 -11.42
C LEU A 404 22.60 -4.28 -11.86
N SER A 405 21.72 -4.94 -11.13
CA SER A 405 21.25 -6.28 -11.42
C SER A 405 20.60 -6.32 -12.81
N TYR A 406 20.77 -7.46 -13.49
CA TYR A 406 20.14 -7.68 -14.79
C TYR A 406 18.61 -7.54 -14.70
N ASP A 407 18.01 -8.08 -13.64
CA ASP A 407 16.57 -8.03 -13.40
C ASP A 407 16.08 -6.58 -13.33
N PHE A 408 16.75 -5.71 -12.58
CA PHE A 408 16.38 -4.29 -12.52
C PHE A 408 16.59 -3.59 -13.86
N ARG A 409 17.74 -3.82 -14.52
CA ARG A 409 18.02 -3.21 -15.83
C ARG A 409 17.00 -3.62 -16.90
N SER A 410 16.43 -4.83 -16.80
CA SER A 410 15.42 -5.33 -17.74
C SER A 410 14.07 -4.60 -17.65
N LEU A 411 13.81 -3.85 -16.57
CA LEU A 411 12.62 -3.02 -16.43
C LEU A 411 12.67 -1.77 -17.33
N TRP A 412 13.86 -1.36 -17.76
CA TRP A 412 14.04 -0.20 -18.62
C TRP A 412 13.74 -0.58 -20.08
N PRO A 413 12.90 0.20 -20.79
CA PRO A 413 12.52 -0.11 -22.16
C PRO A 413 13.76 -0.20 -23.06
N GLY A 414 13.89 -1.33 -23.76
CA GLY A 414 15.05 -1.62 -24.61
C GLY A 414 15.21 -0.61 -25.77
N PRO A 415 16.41 -0.52 -26.36
CA PRO A 415 16.69 0.39 -27.47
C PRO A 415 15.82 0.16 -28.72
N ASP A 416 15.21 -1.02 -28.85
CA ASP A 416 14.39 -1.41 -29.99
C ASP A 416 12.87 -1.50 -29.65
N GLU A 417 12.46 -1.19 -28.41
CA GLU A 417 11.06 -1.34 -27.96
C GLU A 417 10.26 -0.03 -27.95
N GLY A 418 10.90 1.09 -28.30
CA GLY A 418 10.23 2.37 -28.50
C GLY A 418 9.43 2.37 -29.82
N VAL A 419 8.11 2.51 -29.72
CA VAL A 419 7.17 2.79 -30.79
C VAL A 419 7.81 3.65 -31.89
N ASP A 420 7.95 3.13 -33.11
CA ASP A 420 8.39 3.90 -34.29
C ASP A 420 7.60 5.22 -34.30
N PRO A 421 8.24 6.40 -34.09
CA PRO A 421 7.51 7.66 -34.11
C PRO A 421 6.85 7.79 -35.49
N PRO A 422 5.63 8.37 -35.58
CA PRO A 422 4.90 8.47 -36.85
C PRO A 422 5.81 9.10 -37.91
N ASN A 423 6.13 8.29 -38.92
CA ASN A 423 7.09 8.57 -39.97
C ASN A 423 6.79 9.93 -40.63
N ILE A 424 7.51 10.99 -40.24
CA ILE A 424 7.40 12.32 -40.85
C ILE A 424 8.11 12.25 -42.21
N PRO A 425 7.39 12.36 -43.34
CA PRO A 425 8.01 12.19 -44.65
C PRO A 425 9.06 13.28 -44.90
N GLY A 426 10.33 12.90 -44.93
CA GLY A 426 11.46 13.79 -45.26
C GLY A 426 12.50 13.99 -44.15
N ILE A 427 12.30 13.40 -42.97
CA ILE A 427 13.32 13.32 -41.91
C ILE A 427 13.70 11.83 -41.80
N PRO A 428 14.96 11.43 -42.06
CA PRO A 428 15.38 10.04 -41.84
C PRO A 428 15.12 9.66 -40.37
N ASN A 429 14.64 8.43 -40.10
CA ASN A 429 14.38 7.89 -38.75
C ASN A 429 15.47 8.37 -37.79
N ILE A 430 15.14 9.37 -36.99
CA ILE A 430 15.96 9.77 -35.86
C ILE A 430 15.60 8.71 -34.82
N ASP A 431 16.51 7.78 -34.58
CA ASP A 431 16.53 7.01 -33.34
C ASP A 431 16.57 8.04 -32.22
N ILE A 432 15.42 8.32 -31.60
CA ILE A 432 15.29 9.32 -30.55
C ILE A 432 15.98 8.82 -29.26
N GLY A 433 16.45 7.57 -29.25
CA GLY A 433 17.14 6.95 -28.12
C GLY A 433 16.15 6.65 -27.00
N GLY A 434 16.26 5.46 -26.42
CA GLY A 434 15.55 5.17 -25.18
C GLY A 434 15.92 6.18 -24.08
N PRO A 435 15.07 6.33 -23.05
CA PRO A 435 15.35 7.15 -21.88
C PRO A 435 16.77 6.90 -21.38
N CYS A 436 17.47 7.97 -21.02
CA CYS A 436 18.77 7.93 -20.37
C CYS A 436 19.99 7.47 -21.20
N ARG A 437 19.98 7.59 -22.54
CA ARG A 437 21.20 7.32 -23.34
C ARG A 437 22.31 8.38 -23.15
N PRO A 438 23.60 7.97 -23.18
CA PRO A 438 24.70 8.92 -23.31
C PRO A 438 24.58 9.65 -24.65
N PRO A 439 24.95 10.94 -24.76
CA PRO A 439 24.84 11.70 -26.00
C PRO A 439 25.69 11.04 -27.11
N SER A 440 25.04 10.25 -27.96
CA SER A 440 25.69 9.66 -29.13
C SER A 440 26.09 10.81 -30.07
N GLY A 441 27.37 10.85 -30.42
CA GLY A 441 28.05 12.01 -30.98
C GLY A 441 27.28 12.78 -32.07
N ILE A 442 27.46 14.11 -32.01
CA ILE A 442 26.97 15.16 -32.92
C ILE A 442 25.54 15.65 -32.58
N GLY A 443 25.44 16.41 -31.48
CA GLY A 443 24.36 17.39 -31.28
C GLY A 443 23.08 16.88 -30.60
N GLY A 444 23.07 15.65 -30.07
CA GLY A 444 21.94 15.12 -29.30
C GLY A 444 21.79 15.80 -27.94
N ILE A 445 20.55 16.12 -27.58
CA ILE A 445 20.10 16.59 -26.26
C ILE A 445 20.13 15.36 -25.32
N GLY A 446 21.33 14.85 -25.02
CA GLY A 446 21.54 13.80 -24.03
C GLY A 446 21.93 14.46 -22.72
N GLY A 447 21.17 14.19 -21.66
CA GLY A 447 21.43 14.69 -20.31
C GLY A 447 22.86 14.34 -19.89
N GLY A 448 23.68 15.37 -19.64
CA GLY A 448 25.05 15.24 -19.16
C GLY A 448 25.08 14.85 -17.70
N GLY A 449 24.65 13.62 -17.43
CA GLY A 449 24.73 12.98 -16.13
C GLY A 449 26.16 12.63 -15.71
N ASP A 450 26.40 12.58 -14.41
CA ASP A 450 27.66 12.09 -13.84
C ASP A 450 27.77 10.55 -13.90
N GLY A 451 26.74 9.86 -14.38
CA GLY A 451 26.72 8.41 -14.55
C GLY A 451 26.44 7.67 -13.25
N ASN A 452 25.86 8.37 -12.27
CA ASN A 452 25.72 7.82 -10.94
C ASN A 452 24.51 6.91 -10.77
N ASN A 453 23.52 6.83 -11.67
CA ASN A 453 22.44 5.80 -11.72
C ASN A 453 22.00 5.22 -10.36
N GLY A 454 21.55 6.07 -9.42
CA GLY A 454 21.15 5.61 -8.08
C GLY A 454 22.30 5.39 -7.08
N ALA A 455 23.52 5.87 -7.32
CA ALA A 455 24.61 5.83 -6.35
C ALA A 455 24.21 6.63 -5.11
N LEU A 456 24.53 6.10 -3.92
CA LEU A 456 24.35 6.85 -2.70
C LEU A 456 25.42 7.94 -2.58
N ILE A 457 24.98 9.19 -2.49
CA ILE A 457 25.84 10.36 -2.27
C ILE A 457 26.55 10.21 -0.94
N GLY A 458 27.86 10.43 -0.94
CA GLY A 458 28.71 10.19 0.23
C GLY A 458 28.95 8.70 0.53
N GLY A 459 28.65 7.80 -0.41
CA GLY A 459 29.14 6.42 -0.44
C GLY A 459 28.40 5.41 0.45
N GLY A 460 27.21 5.73 0.96
CA GLY A 460 26.41 4.78 1.72
C GLY A 460 25.40 5.42 2.66
N PHE A 461 24.82 4.62 3.54
CA PHE A 461 23.90 5.03 4.59
C PHE A 461 24.64 5.75 5.75
N THR A 462 23.97 6.71 6.38
CA THR A 462 24.48 7.43 7.56
C THR A 462 23.39 7.63 8.61
N ARG A 463 23.80 7.89 9.85
CA ARG A 463 22.93 8.30 10.97
C ARG A 463 23.18 9.73 11.41
N ASP A 464 24.17 10.40 10.83
CA ASP A 464 24.51 11.78 11.17
C ASP A 464 23.56 12.73 10.44
N PRO A 465 22.69 13.47 11.16
CA PRO A 465 21.75 14.40 10.54
C PRO A 465 22.45 15.45 9.68
N GLN A 466 23.64 15.91 10.08
CA GLN A 466 24.40 16.87 9.30
C GLN A 466 24.93 16.25 8.00
N ALA A 467 25.40 15.00 8.03
CA ALA A 467 25.83 14.31 6.83
C ALA A 467 24.66 14.07 5.86
N ILE A 468 23.44 13.83 6.36
CA ILE A 468 22.23 13.72 5.51
C ILE A 468 21.94 15.08 4.86
N ALA A 469 21.94 16.15 5.66
CA ALA A 469 21.74 17.51 5.18
C ALA A 469 22.76 17.91 4.10
N ASP A 470 24.04 17.59 4.32
CA ASP A 470 25.11 17.86 3.36
C ASP A 470 24.89 17.07 2.06
N ARG A 471 24.53 15.78 2.15
CA ARG A 471 24.26 14.95 0.97
C ARG A 471 23.04 15.42 0.17
N LEU A 472 22.00 15.91 0.84
CA LEU A 472 20.84 16.53 0.18
C LEU A 472 21.24 17.80 -0.57
N ASN A 473 22.13 18.62 -0.01
CA ASN A 473 22.66 19.80 -0.70
C ASN A 473 23.60 19.46 -1.88
N ASP A 474 24.22 18.29 -1.84
CA ASP A 474 25.16 17.81 -2.86
C ASP A 474 24.48 17.06 -4.02
N VAL A 475 23.16 16.85 -3.97
CA VAL A 475 22.42 16.26 -5.10
C VAL A 475 22.59 17.13 -6.34
N SER A 476 22.97 16.52 -7.46
CA SER A 476 23.22 17.23 -8.71
C SER A 476 21.91 17.80 -9.27
N GLY A 477 21.90 19.09 -9.60
CA GLY A 477 20.75 19.75 -10.22
C GLY A 477 20.61 19.45 -11.71
N ALA A 478 20.72 18.17 -12.08
CA ALA A 478 20.41 17.72 -13.43
C ALA A 478 18.96 18.11 -13.77
N GLY A 479 18.70 18.55 -15.00
CA GLY A 479 17.34 18.89 -15.45
C GLY A 479 16.52 17.66 -15.85
N ASN A 480 16.81 16.50 -15.27
CA ASN A 480 16.13 15.23 -15.55
C ASN A 480 15.38 14.80 -14.28
N GLU A 481 14.17 14.27 -14.40
CA GLU A 481 13.32 13.92 -13.25
C GLU A 481 13.05 12.40 -13.16
N TYR A 482 14.11 11.61 -12.93
CA TYR A 482 14.00 10.15 -12.76
C TYR A 482 13.97 9.75 -11.28
N THR A 483 13.24 10.50 -10.46
CA THR A 483 13.27 10.41 -9.00
C THR A 483 12.85 9.03 -8.49
N LEU A 484 11.75 8.47 -8.99
CA LEU A 484 11.30 7.15 -8.58
C LEU A 484 12.28 6.08 -9.04
N THR A 485 12.62 6.08 -10.34
CA THR A 485 13.41 5.00 -10.93
C THR A 485 14.86 5.00 -10.45
N MET A 486 15.46 6.17 -10.16
CA MET A 486 16.80 6.25 -9.54
C MET A 486 16.78 5.87 -8.07
N GLY A 487 15.69 6.15 -7.36
CA GLY A 487 15.48 5.64 -6.00
C GLY A 487 15.48 4.10 -5.97
N MET A 488 14.82 3.47 -6.96
CA MET A 488 14.82 2.02 -7.10
C MET A 488 16.19 1.47 -7.52
N ALA A 489 16.91 2.17 -8.41
CA ALA A 489 18.29 1.82 -8.76
C ALA A 489 19.22 1.86 -7.54
N ALA A 490 19.00 2.83 -6.63
CA ALA A 490 19.74 2.90 -5.37
C ALA A 490 19.44 1.73 -4.43
N ILE A 491 18.19 1.25 -4.39
CA ILE A 491 17.85 0.01 -3.67
C ILE A 491 18.63 -1.16 -4.26
N ASP A 492 18.57 -1.35 -5.59
CA ASP A 492 19.23 -2.45 -6.29
C ASP A 492 20.74 -2.47 -6.05
N ARG A 493 21.40 -1.31 -6.16
CA ARG A 493 22.84 -1.17 -5.86
C ARG A 493 23.19 -1.43 -4.41
N SER A 494 22.26 -1.17 -3.50
CA SER A 494 22.45 -1.43 -2.08
C SER A 494 22.16 -2.90 -1.72
N LEU A 495 21.81 -3.74 -2.69
CA LEU A 495 21.73 -5.19 -2.57
C LEU A 495 23.03 -5.87 -3.08
N PRO A 496 23.31 -7.13 -2.69
CA PRO A 496 22.58 -7.92 -1.70
C PRO A 496 22.73 -7.37 -0.27
N ARG A 497 21.75 -7.68 0.58
CA ARG A 497 21.74 -7.25 1.98
C ARG A 497 22.99 -7.78 2.70
N THR A 498 23.70 -6.91 3.42
CA THR A 498 24.98 -7.23 4.06
C THR A 498 25.13 -6.50 5.39
N GLN A 499 25.29 -7.24 6.49
CA GLN A 499 25.47 -6.65 7.82
C GLN A 499 26.79 -5.86 7.90
N GLY A 500 26.73 -4.65 8.44
CA GLY A 500 27.91 -3.81 8.70
C GLY A 500 28.53 -3.15 7.46
N ALA A 501 28.05 -3.45 6.25
CA ALA A 501 28.42 -2.71 5.05
C ALA A 501 27.66 -1.37 5.02
N VAL A 502 28.40 -0.28 4.83
CA VAL A 502 27.84 1.08 4.89
C VAL A 502 27.01 1.42 3.66
N ASP A 503 27.29 0.78 2.52
CA ASP A 503 26.68 0.98 1.20
C ASP A 503 25.62 -0.06 0.87
N LYS A 504 25.44 -1.09 1.72
CA LYS A 504 24.46 -2.16 1.51
C LYS A 504 23.36 -2.11 2.53
N ILE A 505 22.17 -2.56 2.16
CA ILE A 505 21.00 -2.70 3.03
C ILE A 505 21.27 -3.77 4.09
N ARG A 506 20.74 -3.59 5.31
CA ARG A 506 20.90 -4.56 6.40
C ARG A 506 20.01 -5.78 6.16
N PRO A 507 20.44 -6.99 6.58
CA PRO A 507 19.65 -8.21 6.44
C PRO A 507 18.21 -8.07 6.94
N ASN A 508 18.01 -7.40 8.08
CA ASN A 508 16.71 -7.32 8.74
C ASN A 508 16.01 -5.96 8.57
N ALA A 509 16.56 -5.06 7.75
CA ALA A 509 16.00 -3.73 7.61
C ALA A 509 14.75 -3.70 6.70
N GLN A 510 13.69 -3.03 7.14
CA GLN A 510 12.63 -2.60 6.23
C GLN A 510 13.21 -1.54 5.27
N ILE A 511 13.00 -1.73 3.96
CA ILE A 511 13.42 -0.76 2.94
C ILE A 511 12.33 0.29 2.79
N ILE A 512 12.71 1.56 2.90
CA ILE A 512 11.84 2.71 2.66
C ILE A 512 12.45 3.56 1.56
N LEU A 513 11.67 3.85 0.52
CA LEU A 513 12.04 4.80 -0.51
C LEU A 513 11.20 6.07 -0.36
N VAL A 514 11.86 7.23 -0.28
CA VAL A 514 11.20 8.54 -0.28
C VAL A 514 11.57 9.24 -1.59
N THR A 515 10.58 9.49 -2.44
CA THR A 515 10.76 10.24 -3.69
C THR A 515 10.34 11.69 -3.51
N VAL A 516 11.23 12.63 -3.83
CA VAL A 516 10.99 14.07 -3.64
C VAL A 516 11.19 14.80 -4.97
N THR A 517 10.14 15.36 -5.55
CA THR A 517 10.19 16.07 -6.84
C THR A 517 8.99 16.99 -7.00
N ASP A 518 9.14 18.09 -7.73
CA ASP A 518 8.01 18.92 -8.15
C ASP A 518 7.48 18.58 -9.54
N GLU A 519 8.04 17.57 -10.21
CA GLU A 519 7.62 17.16 -11.54
C GLU A 519 7.20 15.68 -11.65
N ARG A 520 6.77 15.29 -12.85
CA ARG A 520 6.43 13.90 -13.17
C ARG A 520 7.70 13.07 -13.31
N GLU A 521 7.58 11.77 -13.04
CA GLU A 521 8.64 10.83 -13.40
C GLU A 521 8.84 10.85 -14.92
N GLU A 522 10.03 11.25 -15.37
CA GLU A 522 10.34 11.49 -16.78
C GLU A 522 10.21 10.20 -17.61
N LEU A 523 10.61 9.05 -17.05
CA LEU A 523 10.39 7.74 -17.71
C LEU A 523 8.91 7.50 -18.01
N VAL A 524 8.03 7.76 -17.03
CA VAL A 524 6.58 7.59 -17.19
C VAL A 524 6.04 8.58 -18.22
N GLY A 525 6.48 9.84 -18.14
CA GLY A 525 6.08 10.89 -19.08
C GLY A 525 6.50 10.63 -20.53
N GLN A 526 7.61 9.92 -20.75
CA GLN A 526 8.07 9.52 -22.09
C GLN A 526 7.34 8.30 -22.64
N MET A 527 7.01 7.34 -21.77
CA MET A 527 6.42 6.07 -22.18
C MET A 527 4.90 6.13 -22.35
N ILE A 528 4.23 7.02 -21.62
CA ILE A 528 2.76 7.14 -21.65
C ILE A 528 2.36 8.50 -22.22
N SER A 529 1.62 8.46 -23.32
CA SER A 529 1.12 9.67 -23.96
C SER A 529 -0.11 10.23 -23.24
N GLY A 530 -0.30 11.56 -23.29
CA GLY A 530 -1.47 12.20 -22.70
C GLY A 530 -1.38 12.43 -21.19
N MET A 531 -0.18 12.31 -20.61
CA MET A 531 0.11 12.74 -19.24
C MET A 531 -0.02 14.27 -19.15
N GLY A 532 -0.88 14.73 -18.24
CA GLY A 532 -1.09 16.14 -17.90
C GLY A 532 -1.67 16.25 -16.49
N ASP A 533 -2.12 17.43 -16.08
CA ASP A 533 -2.63 17.65 -14.72
C ASP A 533 -3.77 16.69 -14.35
N SER A 534 -4.61 16.36 -15.33
CA SER A 534 -5.62 15.31 -15.27
C SER A 534 -5.38 14.31 -16.40
N ILE A 535 -5.53 13.02 -16.10
CA ILE A 535 -5.40 11.94 -17.09
C ILE A 535 -6.74 11.25 -17.34
N SER A 536 -6.92 10.73 -18.56
CA SER A 536 -8.11 9.98 -18.94
C SER A 536 -8.09 8.57 -18.34
N SER A 537 -9.24 7.91 -18.23
CA SER A 537 -9.29 6.51 -17.74
C SER A 537 -8.47 5.54 -18.61
N SER A 538 -8.34 5.80 -19.93
CA SER A 538 -7.46 5.00 -20.79
C SER A 538 -5.99 5.26 -20.50
N THR A 539 -5.60 6.51 -20.28
CA THR A 539 -4.23 6.88 -19.90
C THR A 539 -3.88 6.30 -18.53
N GLN A 540 -4.82 6.28 -17.59
CA GLN A 540 -4.66 5.64 -16.28
C GLN A 540 -4.41 4.12 -16.44
N ALA A 541 -5.17 3.43 -17.29
CA ALA A 541 -4.96 2.00 -17.53
C ALA A 541 -3.60 1.71 -18.19
N GLU A 542 -3.14 2.57 -19.10
CA GLU A 542 -1.79 2.48 -19.69
C GLU A 542 -0.70 2.71 -18.64
N LEU A 543 -0.90 3.69 -17.74
CA LEU A 543 -0.01 3.96 -16.62
C LEU A 543 0.13 2.76 -15.68
N GLU A 544 -1.00 2.16 -15.29
CA GLU A 544 -1.04 0.98 -14.42
C GLU A 544 -0.32 -0.20 -15.06
N LEU A 545 -0.60 -0.48 -16.34
CA LEU A 545 0.04 -1.57 -17.08
C LEU A 545 1.56 -1.36 -17.20
N PHE A 546 1.99 -0.12 -17.39
CA PHE A 546 3.41 0.22 -17.47
C PHE A 546 4.14 0.08 -16.14
N LEU A 547 3.49 0.43 -15.03
CA LEU A 547 4.09 0.39 -13.68
C LEU A 547 4.02 -0.99 -13.01
N ASP A 548 3.17 -1.90 -13.48
CA ASP A 548 3.02 -3.24 -12.90
C ASP A 548 4.35 -4.02 -12.74
N PRO A 549 5.27 -4.06 -13.74
CA PRO A 549 6.58 -4.70 -13.57
C PRO A 549 7.45 -4.05 -12.48
N TRP A 550 7.37 -2.73 -12.33
CA TRP A 550 8.11 -1.99 -11.30
C TRP A 550 7.58 -2.29 -9.90
N LEU A 551 6.27 -2.40 -9.76
CA LEU A 551 5.60 -2.82 -8.52
C LEU A 551 5.95 -4.26 -8.16
N GLY A 552 5.96 -5.17 -9.15
CA GLY A 552 6.41 -6.54 -8.98
C GLY A 552 7.85 -6.63 -8.47
N TRP A 553 8.74 -5.77 -8.98
CA TRP A 553 10.13 -5.71 -8.52
C TRP A 553 10.26 -5.20 -7.08
N LEU A 554 9.50 -4.16 -6.70
CA LEU A 554 9.46 -3.62 -5.33
C LEU A 554 8.91 -4.62 -4.33
N ALA A 555 7.96 -5.46 -4.74
CA ALA A 555 7.31 -6.46 -3.93
C ALA A 555 8.11 -7.76 -3.74
N ARG A 556 9.27 -7.93 -4.41
CA ARG A 556 10.09 -9.14 -4.25
C ARG A 556 10.48 -9.35 -2.77
N PRO A 557 10.56 -10.59 -2.26
CA PRO A 557 10.83 -10.84 -0.84
C PRO A 557 12.16 -10.28 -0.32
N ASP A 558 13.19 -10.20 -1.18
CA ASP A 558 14.49 -9.63 -0.85
C ASP A 558 14.48 -8.08 -0.86
N VAL A 559 13.52 -7.47 -1.55
CA VAL A 559 13.30 -6.02 -1.63
C VAL A 559 12.23 -5.61 -0.60
N GLY A 560 10.96 -5.90 -0.86
CA GLY A 560 9.83 -5.59 0.02
C GLY A 560 9.74 -4.11 0.38
N ALA A 561 10.01 -3.22 -0.58
CA ALA A 561 10.16 -1.79 -0.33
C ALA A 561 8.82 -1.05 -0.30
N ILE A 562 8.72 -0.03 0.54
CA ILE A 562 7.56 0.85 0.63
C ILE A 562 7.96 2.24 0.16
N VAL A 563 7.17 2.79 -0.76
CA VAL A 563 7.48 4.06 -1.41
C VAL A 563 6.61 5.17 -0.85
N TYR A 564 7.24 6.25 -0.40
CA TYR A 564 6.61 7.48 0.03
C TYR A 564 6.94 8.61 -0.95
N GLY A 565 6.04 9.57 -1.08
CA GLY A 565 6.19 10.67 -2.04
C GLY A 565 6.05 12.04 -1.40
N LEU A 566 6.92 12.97 -1.78
CA LEU A 566 6.68 14.40 -1.69
C LEU A 566 6.68 14.95 -3.12
N HIS A 567 5.48 15.08 -3.70
CA HIS A 567 5.29 15.46 -5.10
C HIS A 567 3.96 16.19 -5.31
N TRP A 568 3.74 16.74 -6.50
CA TRP A 568 2.45 17.36 -6.79
C TRP A 568 1.37 16.29 -6.94
N ILE A 569 0.51 16.18 -5.92
CA ILE A 569 -0.57 15.19 -5.83
C ILE A 569 -1.63 15.45 -6.92
N PRO A 570 -2.02 14.42 -7.71
CA PRO A 570 -3.11 14.51 -8.67
C PRO A 570 -4.40 15.12 -8.11
N GLY A 571 -4.99 16.05 -8.86
CA GLY A 571 -6.23 16.74 -8.49
C GLY A 571 -6.06 17.92 -7.53
N GLN A 572 -4.86 18.17 -6.99
CA GLN A 572 -4.59 19.33 -6.14
C GLN A 572 -4.25 20.56 -6.98
N SER A 573 -4.69 21.75 -6.55
CA SER A 573 -4.22 23.02 -7.11
C SER A 573 -2.84 23.39 -6.56
N CYS A 574 -1.95 23.87 -7.44
CA CYS A 574 -0.62 24.36 -7.08
C CYS A 574 -0.53 25.85 -7.43
N ALA A 575 -0.23 26.70 -6.45
CA ALA A 575 -0.39 28.15 -6.58
C ALA A 575 0.63 28.81 -7.53
N THR A 576 1.76 28.16 -7.78
CA THR A 576 2.82 28.66 -8.65
C THR A 576 2.96 27.77 -9.87
N ALA A 577 2.57 28.30 -11.04
CA ALA A 577 2.76 27.67 -12.36
C ALA A 577 4.24 27.49 -12.77
N GLU A 578 5.19 27.75 -11.84
CA GLU A 578 6.63 27.51 -11.99
C GLU A 578 7.06 26.17 -11.34
N GLN A 579 6.12 25.38 -10.80
CA GLN A 579 6.38 24.11 -10.10
C GLN A 579 5.88 22.93 -10.94
N GLY A 580 6.75 22.46 -11.83
CA GLY A 580 6.67 21.18 -12.55
C GLY A 580 5.34 20.69 -13.10
N SER A 581 5.17 19.37 -13.10
CA SER A 581 4.02 18.63 -13.64
C SER A 581 3.52 17.56 -12.67
N VAL A 582 2.22 17.26 -12.70
CA VAL A 582 1.59 16.29 -11.78
C VAL A 582 2.22 14.90 -11.91
N ALA A 583 2.67 14.35 -10.78
CA ALA A 583 3.42 13.10 -10.71
C ALA A 583 2.53 11.85 -10.58
N HIS A 584 1.64 11.62 -11.56
CA HIS A 584 0.69 10.48 -11.53
C HIS A 584 1.38 9.12 -11.33
N GLY A 585 2.53 8.90 -11.97
CA GLY A 585 3.25 7.62 -11.84
C GLY A 585 3.83 7.39 -10.45
N ILE A 586 4.42 8.43 -9.85
CA ILE A 586 4.92 8.35 -8.47
C ILE A 586 3.76 8.12 -7.51
N GLN A 587 2.67 8.88 -7.68
CA GLN A 587 1.45 8.70 -6.88
C GLN A 587 0.93 7.26 -6.95
N HIS A 588 0.86 6.68 -8.15
CA HIS A 588 0.41 5.31 -8.31
C HIS A 588 1.30 4.31 -7.56
N VAL A 589 2.62 4.44 -7.65
CA VAL A 589 3.54 3.53 -6.94
C VAL A 589 3.48 3.70 -5.42
N VAL A 590 3.37 4.94 -4.93
CA VAL A 590 3.17 5.22 -3.50
C VAL A 590 1.90 4.52 -3.00
N GLU A 591 0.78 4.66 -3.72
CA GLU A 591 -0.48 4.02 -3.37
C GLU A 591 -0.35 2.49 -3.37
N GLN A 592 0.21 1.89 -4.43
CA GLN A 592 0.28 0.43 -4.57
C GLN A 592 1.25 -0.25 -3.59
N THR A 593 2.29 0.46 -3.14
CA THR A 593 3.21 -0.05 -2.10
C THR A 593 2.70 0.21 -0.68
N GLY A 594 1.53 0.84 -0.55
CA GLY A 594 0.89 1.16 0.72
C GLY A 594 1.45 2.40 1.42
N GLY A 595 2.40 3.11 0.80
CA GLY A 595 2.98 4.32 1.36
C GLY A 595 2.01 5.51 1.32
N ALA A 596 2.51 6.65 1.78
CA ALA A 596 1.77 7.92 1.79
C ALA A 596 2.46 8.97 0.94
N ALA A 597 1.66 9.86 0.35
CA ALA A 597 2.14 11.02 -0.38
C ALA A 597 1.67 12.30 0.30
N GLY A 598 2.57 13.27 0.42
CA GLY A 598 2.21 14.65 0.68
C GLY A 598 2.68 15.57 -0.44
N SER A 599 2.30 16.84 -0.36
CA SER A 599 2.35 17.72 -1.51
C SER A 599 3.43 18.80 -1.41
N VAL A 600 4.29 18.88 -2.42
CA VAL A 600 5.25 20.00 -2.58
C VAL A 600 4.56 21.36 -2.74
N CYS A 601 3.27 21.36 -3.12
CA CYS A 601 2.49 22.59 -3.29
C CYS A 601 2.02 23.18 -1.97
N GLN A 602 2.22 22.48 -0.85
CA GLN A 602 1.92 23.00 0.48
C GLN A 602 2.95 24.09 0.87
N PRO A 603 2.53 25.14 1.60
CA PRO A 603 3.43 26.19 2.06
C PRO A 603 4.47 25.69 3.06
N ASP A 604 4.20 24.56 3.72
CA ASP A 604 5.09 23.89 4.65
C ASP A 604 5.06 22.38 4.40
N VAL A 605 6.17 21.81 3.92
CA VAL A 605 6.32 20.37 3.66
C VAL A 605 6.75 19.60 4.91
N THR A 606 7.00 20.29 6.03
CA THR A 606 7.43 19.70 7.31
C THR A 606 6.41 18.70 7.83
N GLU A 607 5.12 19.01 7.74
CA GLU A 607 4.05 18.10 8.18
C GLU A 607 4.02 16.83 7.34
N THR A 608 4.16 16.94 6.02
CA THR A 608 4.28 15.77 5.14
C THR A 608 5.44 14.87 5.55
N PHE A 609 6.62 15.44 5.80
CA PHE A 609 7.75 14.62 6.19
C PHE A 609 7.60 14.02 7.60
N ARG A 610 6.90 14.72 8.50
CA ARG A 610 6.52 14.15 9.80
C ARG A 610 5.60 12.96 9.61
N ASP A 611 4.64 13.02 8.68
CA ASP A 611 3.77 11.89 8.35
C ASP A 611 4.55 10.71 7.74
N ILE A 612 5.52 10.97 6.86
CA ILE A 612 6.41 9.93 6.32
C ILE A 612 7.27 9.30 7.42
N ALA A 613 7.80 10.10 8.34
CA ALA A 613 8.59 9.62 9.48
C ALA A 613 7.75 8.75 10.42
N ASN A 614 6.53 9.19 10.72
CA ASN A 614 5.56 8.43 11.51
C ASN A 614 5.25 7.10 10.81
N ALA A 615 4.84 7.13 9.54
CA ALA A 615 4.53 5.92 8.78
C ALA A 615 5.72 4.95 8.66
N THR A 616 6.94 5.47 8.56
CA THR A 616 8.18 4.67 8.58
C THR A 616 8.37 3.96 9.93
N ARG A 617 8.16 4.67 11.04
CA ARG A 617 8.13 4.04 12.37
C ARG A 617 7.05 2.97 12.43
N ASP A 618 5.87 3.25 11.92
CA ASP A 618 4.69 2.38 12.08
C ASP A 618 4.92 1.01 11.43
N LEU A 619 5.59 1.01 10.28
CA LEU A 619 6.07 -0.20 9.60
C LEU A 619 7.12 -0.96 10.39
N SER A 620 8.01 -0.21 11.03
CA SER A 620 9.08 -0.79 11.83
C SER A 620 8.58 -1.32 13.17
N SER A 621 7.39 -0.95 13.66
CA SER A 621 6.95 -1.37 15.00
C SER A 621 6.95 -2.90 15.22
N GLY A 622 6.91 -3.74 14.17
CA GLY A 622 6.97 -5.21 14.27
C GLY A 622 5.75 -5.86 14.95
N LEU A 623 4.93 -5.05 15.62
CA LEU A 623 3.79 -5.39 16.44
C LEU A 623 2.53 -5.49 15.57
N ARG A 624 2.46 -6.53 14.75
CA ARG A 624 1.31 -6.79 13.87
C ARG A 624 0.21 -7.53 14.63
N LEU A 625 -1.01 -7.02 14.52
CA LEU A 625 -2.19 -7.70 15.03
C LEU A 625 -2.64 -8.77 14.02
N VAL A 626 -3.43 -9.75 14.47
CA VAL A 626 -3.96 -10.81 13.59
C VAL A 626 -5.33 -10.41 13.04
N GLY A 627 -5.51 -10.52 11.71
CA GLY A 627 -6.78 -10.26 11.04
C GLY A 627 -6.99 -8.80 10.64
N ASN A 628 -8.14 -8.22 10.96
CA ASN A 628 -8.38 -6.77 10.93
C ASN A 628 -9.17 -6.42 12.21
N PRO A 629 -8.53 -5.72 13.15
CA PRO A 629 -9.08 -5.34 14.44
C PRO A 629 -10.13 -4.27 14.24
N TYR A 630 -11.05 -4.13 15.19
CA TYR A 630 -11.80 -2.91 15.39
C TYR A 630 -10.95 -1.97 16.25
N ALA A 631 -10.39 -0.94 15.61
CA ALA A 631 -9.37 -0.07 16.18
C ALA A 631 -9.72 0.47 17.58
N SER A 632 -10.95 0.96 17.78
CA SER A 632 -11.39 1.51 19.07
C SER A 632 -11.53 0.48 20.20
N SER A 633 -11.42 -0.83 19.91
CA SER A 633 -11.42 -1.89 20.93
C SER A 633 -10.04 -2.36 21.35
N VAL A 634 -9.00 -1.96 20.62
CA VAL A 634 -7.61 -2.33 20.92
C VAL A 634 -7.22 -1.71 22.26
N ASN A 635 -6.75 -2.54 23.17
CA ASN A 635 -6.02 -2.10 24.36
C ASN A 635 -4.59 -2.61 24.27
N VAL A 636 -3.65 -1.90 24.91
CA VAL A 636 -2.26 -2.33 24.94
C VAL A 636 -1.76 -2.30 26.37
N ASP A 637 -1.32 -3.46 26.84
CA ASP A 637 -0.68 -3.64 28.13
C ASP A 637 0.76 -4.10 27.94
N VAL A 638 1.63 -3.63 28.84
CA VAL A 638 3.01 -4.10 28.96
C VAL A 638 3.13 -4.94 30.21
N THR A 639 3.74 -6.10 30.04
CA THR A 639 4.02 -7.09 31.07
C THR A 639 5.51 -7.40 31.08
N ASP A 640 6.02 -7.87 32.22
CA ASP A 640 7.36 -8.47 32.26
C ASP A 640 7.38 -9.82 31.51
N LEU A 641 8.56 -10.42 31.36
CA LEU A 641 8.70 -11.74 30.70
C LEU A 641 7.99 -12.87 31.44
N ASP A 642 7.66 -12.69 32.72
CA ASP A 642 6.89 -13.64 33.53
C ASP A 642 5.37 -13.41 33.41
N GLY A 643 4.93 -12.42 32.62
CA GLY A 643 3.53 -12.08 32.39
C GLY A 643 2.90 -11.24 33.50
N ASN A 644 3.68 -10.69 34.43
CA ASN A 644 3.15 -9.77 35.44
C ASN A 644 2.87 -8.41 34.78
N PHE A 645 1.65 -7.91 34.97
CA PHE A 645 1.25 -6.59 34.51
C PHE A 645 2.15 -5.49 35.08
N GLU A 646 2.70 -4.65 34.20
CA GLU A 646 3.45 -3.46 34.58
C GLU A 646 2.61 -2.19 34.41
N ARG A 647 2.11 -1.96 33.18
CA ARG A 647 1.38 -0.74 32.82
C ARG A 647 0.48 -0.95 31.60
N SER A 648 -0.60 -0.17 31.53
CA SER A 648 -1.37 0.02 30.29
C SER A 648 -0.84 1.23 29.54
N ILE A 649 -0.70 1.10 28.23
CA ILE A 649 -0.31 2.20 27.35
C ILE A 649 -1.61 2.86 26.86
N PRO A 650 -1.83 4.16 27.10
CA PRO A 650 -3.03 4.84 26.61
C PRO A 650 -2.95 5.01 25.09
N ARG A 651 -4.10 5.13 24.42
CA ARG A 651 -4.11 5.56 23.02
C ARG A 651 -3.80 7.06 22.94
N SER A 652 -2.70 7.43 22.31
CA SER A 652 -2.15 8.79 22.29
C SER A 652 -1.02 8.88 21.26
N ALA A 653 -1.01 9.95 20.45
CA ALA A 653 0.02 10.21 19.46
C ALA A 653 1.17 11.07 20.00
N ALA A 654 1.10 11.48 21.29
CA ALA A 654 2.22 12.12 21.99
C ALA A 654 2.98 11.13 22.88
N ASP A 655 2.25 10.43 23.76
CA ASP A 655 2.80 9.64 24.87
C ASP A 655 2.06 8.29 25.02
N GLY A 656 1.74 7.58 23.93
CA GLY A 656 0.96 6.36 24.02
C GLY A 656 1.11 5.41 22.84
N PHE A 657 0.01 4.79 22.42
CA PHE A 657 -0.04 3.97 21.21
C PHE A 657 -1.10 4.49 20.22
N ASP A 658 -0.98 4.05 18.97
CA ASP A 658 -2.06 4.11 17.98
C ASP A 658 -2.04 2.86 17.08
N LEU A 659 -3.03 2.71 16.19
CA LEU A 659 -3.13 1.59 15.25
C LEU A 659 -3.02 2.10 13.81
N ASP A 660 -2.03 1.61 13.07
CA ASP A 660 -2.03 1.72 11.61
C ASP A 660 -2.99 0.68 11.06
N THR A 661 -4.14 1.13 10.56
CA THR A 661 -5.17 0.24 10.04
C THR A 661 -4.84 -0.35 8.67
N ALA A 662 -3.90 0.25 7.92
CA ALA A 662 -3.47 -0.26 6.62
C ALA A 662 -2.52 -1.45 6.78
N TYR A 663 -1.59 -1.35 7.73
CA TYR A 663 -0.61 -2.42 8.03
C TYR A 663 -1.00 -3.30 9.20
N ASN A 664 -2.09 -2.96 9.88
CA ASN A 664 -2.60 -3.66 11.03
C ASN A 664 -1.53 -3.80 12.14
N SER A 665 -0.82 -2.70 12.40
CA SER A 665 0.31 -2.65 13.32
C SER A 665 0.10 -1.61 14.42
N LEU A 666 0.62 -1.92 15.62
CA LEU A 666 0.59 -1.01 16.76
C LEU A 666 1.77 -0.05 16.73
N MET A 667 1.48 1.23 16.86
CA MET A 667 2.44 2.33 16.84
C MET A 667 2.64 2.85 18.25
N PHE A 668 3.86 3.16 18.66
CA PHE A 668 4.15 3.66 20.00
C PHE A 668 4.83 5.02 19.96
N TYR A 669 4.50 5.85 20.95
CA TYR A 669 4.86 7.26 21.03
C TYR A 669 5.38 7.62 22.42
N GLY A 670 6.29 8.59 22.44
CA GLY A 670 6.77 9.24 23.65
C GLY A 670 7.42 8.27 24.65
N PRO A 671 7.38 8.59 25.96
CA PRO A 671 8.09 7.84 26.99
C PRO A 671 7.41 6.51 27.34
N ASN A 672 6.25 6.19 26.76
CA ASN A 672 5.51 4.96 27.06
C ASN A 672 5.84 3.79 26.12
N VAL A 673 6.72 3.99 25.14
CA VAL A 673 7.19 2.94 24.22
C VAL A 673 7.68 1.70 25.01
N PRO A 674 7.24 0.48 24.65
CA PRO A 674 7.73 -0.74 25.29
C PRO A 674 9.24 -0.91 25.05
N GLU A 675 9.97 -1.30 26.09
CA GLU A 675 11.41 -1.52 26.05
C GLU A 675 11.74 -2.92 25.50
N THR A 676 12.99 -3.11 25.05
CA THR A 676 13.51 -4.45 24.73
C THR A 676 13.35 -5.39 25.93
N ASP A 677 13.05 -6.66 25.65
CA ASP A 677 12.74 -7.70 26.64
C ASP A 677 11.44 -7.46 27.44
N GLN A 678 10.61 -6.46 27.07
CA GLN A 678 9.23 -6.37 27.57
C GLN A 678 8.27 -7.19 26.70
N ARG A 679 7.21 -7.71 27.33
CA ARG A 679 6.13 -8.42 26.66
C ARG A 679 4.94 -7.48 26.47
N VAL A 680 4.58 -7.23 25.22
CA VAL A 680 3.40 -6.46 24.82
C VAL A 680 2.21 -7.41 24.67
N VAL A 681 1.07 -7.03 25.23
CA VAL A 681 -0.19 -7.78 25.17
C VAL A 681 -1.26 -6.84 24.62
N ALA A 682 -1.92 -7.25 23.54
CA ALA A 682 -2.92 -6.46 22.84
C ALA A 682 -4.20 -7.28 22.61
N PRO A 683 -5.19 -7.20 23.53
CA PRO A 683 -6.52 -7.72 23.28
C PRO A 683 -7.34 -6.75 22.41
N PHE A 684 -8.09 -7.29 21.44
CA PHE A 684 -8.95 -6.51 20.55
C PHE A 684 -10.12 -7.36 20.00
N LEU A 685 -11.17 -6.67 19.53
CA LEU A 685 -12.20 -7.31 18.72
C LEU A 685 -11.74 -7.32 17.27
N ARG A 686 -11.99 -8.42 16.55
CA ARG A 686 -11.77 -8.48 15.10
C ARG A 686 -13.00 -8.99 14.38
N TRP A 687 -13.10 -8.68 13.09
CA TRP A 687 -14.12 -9.26 12.22
C TRP A 687 -13.90 -10.77 12.01
N ASN A 688 -14.98 -11.53 11.82
CA ASN A 688 -14.93 -12.99 11.74
C ASN A 688 -14.55 -13.55 10.35
N ARG A 689 -14.91 -12.89 9.23
CA ARG A 689 -14.60 -13.40 7.87
C ARG A 689 -13.19 -13.06 7.41
N ASN A 690 -12.31 -12.85 8.37
CA ASN A 690 -11.13 -12.01 8.22
C ASN A 690 -9.86 -12.68 8.75
N VAL A 691 -9.87 -14.01 8.76
CA VAL A 691 -8.68 -14.79 9.05
C VAL A 691 -8.36 -15.55 7.78
N ILE A 692 -7.41 -15.02 7.01
CA ILE A 692 -6.83 -15.74 5.89
C ILE A 692 -5.73 -16.62 6.49
N PRO A 693 -5.89 -17.95 6.49
CA PRO A 693 -4.80 -18.82 6.91
C PRO A 693 -3.65 -18.69 5.92
N CYS A 694 -2.43 -18.71 6.42
CA CYS A 694 -1.21 -18.64 5.61
C CYS A 694 -0.19 -19.66 6.14
N GLY A 695 0.62 -20.19 5.23
CA GLY A 695 1.82 -20.95 5.58
C GLY A 695 3.09 -20.08 5.57
N GLU A 696 3.07 -18.99 4.81
CA GLU A 696 4.19 -18.08 4.55
C GLU A 696 3.66 -16.68 4.18
N ASP A 697 4.51 -15.65 4.25
CA ASP A 697 4.15 -14.25 3.98
C ASP A 697 3.55 -14.06 2.57
N ALA A 698 4.06 -14.78 1.57
CA ALA A 698 3.58 -14.69 0.19
C ALA A 698 2.11 -15.13 0.00
N ALA A 699 1.54 -15.88 0.96
CA ALA A 699 0.14 -16.27 0.94
C ALA A 699 -0.81 -15.15 1.41
N CYS A 700 -0.27 -14.03 1.89
CA CYS A 700 -1.05 -12.91 2.41
C CYS A 700 -1.26 -11.79 1.38
N PRO A 701 -2.47 -11.16 1.35
CA PRO A 701 -2.74 -10.11 0.39
C PRO A 701 -2.08 -8.78 0.79
N GLY A 702 -1.50 -8.08 -0.20
CA GLY A 702 -0.91 -6.75 -0.02
C GLY A 702 0.39 -6.80 0.80
N SER A 703 0.53 -5.86 1.75
CA SER A 703 1.70 -5.74 2.64
C SER A 703 1.61 -6.57 3.93
N LYS A 704 0.61 -7.46 4.03
CA LYS A 704 0.37 -8.30 5.21
C LYS A 704 1.39 -9.43 5.33
N LYS A 705 1.69 -9.84 6.56
CA LYS A 705 2.63 -10.93 6.87
C LYS A 705 1.90 -12.11 7.48
N CYS A 706 2.49 -13.30 7.40
CA CYS A 706 1.95 -14.47 8.04
C CYS A 706 2.30 -14.51 9.53
N VAL A 707 1.36 -14.12 10.37
CA VAL A 707 1.49 -14.07 11.83
C VAL A 707 0.67 -15.18 12.45
N LEU A 708 1.33 -16.14 13.12
CA LEU A 708 0.69 -17.29 13.78
C LEU A 708 -0.19 -18.11 12.81
N GLY A 709 0.28 -18.31 11.59
CA GLY A 709 -0.43 -19.06 10.53
C GLY A 709 -1.63 -18.31 9.96
N ARG A 710 -1.72 -17.00 10.17
CA ARG A 710 -2.82 -16.14 9.70
C ARG A 710 -2.27 -14.81 9.19
N CYS A 711 -2.87 -14.25 8.16
CA CYS A 711 -2.43 -12.95 7.65
C CYS A 711 -2.71 -11.83 8.65
N GLY A 712 -1.63 -11.17 9.07
CA GLY A 712 -1.55 -10.01 9.96
C GLY A 712 -1.29 -8.73 9.18
#